data_AF-A0A1Q7JDW4-F1
#
_entry.id   AF-A0A1Q7JDW4-F1
#
_cell.length_a   1.000
_cell.length_b   1.000
_cell.length_c   1.000
_cell.angle_alpha   90.00
_cell.angle_beta   90.00
_cell.angle_gamma   90.00
#
_symmetry.space_group_name_H-M   'P 1'
#
loop_
_entity.id
_entity.type
_entity.pdbx_description
1 polymer ?
#
loop_
_entity_poly.entity_id
_entity_poly.type
_entity_poly.pdbx_seq_one_letter_code
_entity_poly.pdbx_strand_id
1 'polypeptide(L)'
;MSEKGPHPFLSTPLQFLKGVGPRRAADLERAGLITVEDLLYRFPLRYEDRSRLQSIATLKPGQPAAIAGRITVCGLRSTRRPGFKIFEASVEDGTGSLRAVWLNQPFLRDILMRGQRLVLYGPVEMRGSASLQITNPQYEILDDEEGETIHTGRIVPVYEKTGAVTPKMQRRLVYDALQRLPADLPDQLPEDIRLRLGLPSRYAALLATHFPPDGVSVGELNLFATPGQRRLIFEEAFLFQMGVIARRRFAASERKPAEVRVDDRIRESARKVLPFKLTNGQKQALKEIVDDLQRPQPMNRLLQGDVGAGKTMVALLAALVEMENGLQVAFMAPTEILAEQHFLNISRLLQASRFRVALLTGSTASAARREQLAEVEAGTIPLVVGTHALVQGDVNFKRLGLVVIDEQHRFGVMQRATLRSKGLHPDVLVMTATPIPRTLALTVYGDLDVSVIRDVPPGRLPIKTLAKPESRRDEVYAFVREQLDAGRQAYVIYPLVEESAKVDLKAATEMADHLAIEVFPHDRVGLLHGRLKADGKDRVMKAFAAGELHILVSTTRRRGTDCGRPPTSCARRCSTCSRRGSRARGPRPSPVVLFPVVPVAAVGRGTRAAARDDRHDRRVRNRGTRSPAARSRRLLRHAASRHADVSDGGFDPRSRRARRRAARGDRVVRQDDAGARRGGEAASKLGNTLQTDRSWMSSG
;
A
#
# COMPACT_ATOMS: atom_id res chain seq x y z
N MET A 1 30.83 -19.81 -1.21
CA MET A 1 29.37 -19.66 -1.45
C MET A 1 29.00 -20.68 -2.52
N SER A 2 27.92 -21.44 -2.38
CA SER A 2 27.61 -22.51 -3.34
C SER A 2 26.75 -22.00 -4.49
N GLU A 3 27.22 -22.15 -5.72
CA GLU A 3 26.47 -21.83 -6.96
C GLU A 3 25.42 -22.91 -7.28
N LYS A 4 24.52 -23.19 -6.34
CA LYS A 4 23.31 -23.96 -6.63
C LYS A 4 22.26 -23.01 -7.21
N GLY A 5 21.94 -23.21 -8.49
CA GLY A 5 20.82 -22.55 -9.16
C GLY A 5 19.46 -22.94 -8.54
N PRO A 6 18.34 -22.40 -9.06
CA PRO A 6 17.01 -22.72 -8.54
C PRO A 6 16.78 -24.24 -8.56
N HIS A 7 16.34 -24.80 -7.43
CA HIS A 7 16.23 -26.23 -7.24
C HIS A 7 15.36 -26.87 -8.34
N PRO A 8 15.80 -27.92 -9.07
CA PRO A 8 15.14 -28.38 -10.30
C PRO A 8 13.64 -28.68 -10.17
N PHE A 9 13.22 -29.21 -9.02
CA PHE A 9 11.81 -29.45 -8.73
C PHE A 9 11.00 -28.15 -8.52
N LEU A 10 11.59 -27.11 -7.90
CA LEU A 10 10.92 -25.83 -7.68
C LEU A 10 10.71 -25.04 -8.98
N SER A 11 11.69 -25.09 -9.89
CA SER A 11 11.63 -24.45 -11.21
C SER A 11 10.81 -25.25 -12.24
N THR A 12 10.30 -26.44 -11.90
CA THR A 12 9.48 -27.26 -12.79
C THR A 12 8.18 -26.51 -13.16
N PRO A 13 7.85 -26.36 -14.47
CA PRO A 13 6.60 -25.74 -14.91
C PRO A 13 5.35 -26.51 -14.47
N LEU A 14 4.31 -25.80 -14.05
CA LEU A 14 3.11 -26.39 -13.44
C LEU A 14 2.34 -27.36 -14.36
N GLN A 15 2.49 -27.26 -15.68
CA GLN A 15 1.90 -28.20 -16.64
C GLN A 15 2.38 -29.65 -16.45
N PHE A 16 3.53 -29.86 -15.82
CA PHE A 16 4.08 -31.19 -15.53
C PHE A 16 3.58 -31.78 -14.20
N LEU A 17 2.79 -31.04 -13.41
CA LEU A 17 2.12 -31.60 -12.23
C LEU A 17 0.89 -32.44 -12.63
N LYS A 18 0.75 -33.61 -11.99
CA LYS A 18 -0.36 -34.55 -12.20
C LYS A 18 -1.70 -33.81 -12.03
N GLY A 19 -2.51 -33.77 -13.09
CA GLY A 19 -3.81 -33.10 -13.10
C GLY A 19 -3.81 -31.65 -13.64
N VAL A 20 -2.68 -31.07 -14.05
CA VAL A 20 -2.61 -29.74 -14.68
C VAL A 20 -2.55 -29.84 -16.21
N GLY A 21 -3.66 -30.27 -16.83
CA GLY A 21 -3.78 -30.25 -18.29
C GLY A 21 -3.71 -28.82 -18.89
N PRO A 22 -3.46 -28.64 -20.20
CA PRO A 22 -3.09 -27.35 -20.80
C PRO A 22 -4.03 -26.18 -20.48
N ARG A 23 -5.35 -26.41 -20.48
CA ARG A 23 -6.35 -25.38 -20.10
C ARG A 23 -6.18 -24.87 -18.66
N ARG A 24 -5.75 -25.75 -17.74
CA ARG A 24 -5.48 -25.41 -16.33
C ARG A 24 -4.14 -24.70 -16.17
N ALA A 25 -3.11 -25.10 -16.95
CA ALA A 25 -1.84 -24.38 -17.00
C ALA A 25 -2.05 -22.92 -17.44
N ALA A 26 -2.76 -22.68 -18.53
CA ALA A 26 -3.06 -21.31 -19.01
C ALA A 26 -3.91 -20.49 -18.02
N ASP A 27 -4.75 -21.11 -17.20
CA ASP A 27 -5.51 -20.44 -16.13
C ASP A 27 -4.63 -20.04 -14.93
N LEU A 28 -3.62 -20.85 -14.60
CA LEU A 28 -2.63 -20.60 -13.56
C LEU A 28 -1.62 -19.53 -14.00
N GLU A 29 -1.11 -19.63 -15.23
CA GLU A 29 -0.21 -18.66 -15.86
C GLU A 29 -0.84 -17.26 -15.92
N ARG A 30 -2.13 -17.16 -16.33
CA ARG A 30 -2.88 -15.90 -16.29
C ARG A 30 -3.11 -15.33 -14.88
N ALA A 31 -2.83 -16.10 -13.82
CA ALA A 31 -2.81 -15.63 -12.44
C ALA A 31 -1.40 -15.30 -11.92
N GLY A 32 -0.35 -15.50 -12.74
CA GLY A 32 1.05 -15.34 -12.40
C GLY A 32 1.66 -16.55 -11.68
N LEU A 33 1.16 -17.76 -11.97
CA LEU A 33 1.67 -19.02 -11.41
C LEU A 33 2.20 -19.90 -12.55
N ILE A 34 3.51 -20.04 -12.65
CA ILE A 34 4.18 -20.71 -13.79
C ILE A 34 4.90 -21.98 -13.31
N THR A 35 5.51 -21.92 -12.12
CA THR A 35 6.39 -22.95 -11.54
C THR A 35 5.81 -23.58 -10.27
N VAL A 36 6.37 -24.71 -9.83
CA VAL A 36 6.07 -25.30 -8.52
C VAL A 36 6.32 -24.30 -7.39
N GLU A 37 7.39 -23.50 -7.46
CA GLU A 37 7.67 -22.46 -6.46
C GLU A 37 6.54 -21.42 -6.38
N ASP A 38 6.01 -20.94 -7.51
CA ASP A 38 4.87 -20.01 -7.51
C ASP A 38 3.63 -20.61 -6.82
N LEU A 39 3.37 -21.90 -7.02
CA LEU A 39 2.25 -22.62 -6.41
C LEU A 39 2.43 -22.81 -4.89
N LEU A 40 3.67 -22.98 -4.41
CA LEU A 40 3.96 -23.03 -2.98
C LEU A 40 3.86 -21.62 -2.34
N TYR A 41 4.39 -20.57 -2.98
CA TYR A 41 4.19 -19.20 -2.49
C TYR A 41 2.75 -18.65 -2.68
N ARG A 42 1.83 -19.46 -3.22
CA ARG A 42 0.38 -19.21 -3.32
C ARG A 42 -0.36 -19.63 -2.03
N PHE A 43 -0.02 -18.98 -0.92
CA PHE A 43 -0.52 -19.29 0.42
C PHE A 43 -2.06 -19.25 0.59
N PRO A 44 -2.61 -19.96 1.60
CA PRO A 44 -4.05 -19.96 1.90
C PRO A 44 -4.62 -18.56 2.21
N LEU A 45 -5.87 -18.35 1.81
CA LEU A 45 -6.64 -17.13 2.11
C LEU A 45 -7.13 -17.12 3.58
N ARG A 46 -7.49 -18.31 4.07
CA ARG A 46 -7.93 -18.64 5.44
C ARG A 46 -7.74 -20.13 5.71
N TYR A 47 -7.90 -20.53 6.97
CA TYR A 47 -7.90 -21.91 7.44
C TYR A 47 -9.25 -22.22 8.09
N GLU A 48 -9.77 -23.42 7.87
CA GLU A 48 -11.02 -23.93 8.43
C GLU A 48 -10.71 -25.17 9.26
N ASP A 49 -11.15 -25.22 10.53
CA ASP A 49 -11.02 -26.45 11.32
C ASP A 49 -12.01 -27.49 10.79
N ARG A 50 -11.48 -28.65 10.40
CA ARG A 50 -12.25 -29.86 10.06
C ARG A 50 -11.68 -31.12 10.71
N SER A 51 -10.80 -30.94 11.71
CA SER A 51 -10.27 -32.03 12.54
C SER A 51 -11.35 -32.56 13.48
N ARG A 52 -12.15 -31.66 14.04
CA ARG A 52 -13.22 -31.96 15.00
C ARG A 52 -14.54 -32.20 14.28
N LEU A 53 -14.82 -33.46 13.99
CA LEU A 53 -16.17 -33.91 13.66
C LEU A 53 -17.07 -33.70 14.90
N GLN A 54 -18.18 -33.00 14.72
CA GLN A 54 -19.22 -32.82 15.72
C GLN A 54 -20.36 -33.81 15.47
N SER A 55 -21.02 -34.27 16.53
CA SER A 55 -22.24 -35.05 16.38
C SER A 55 -23.43 -34.14 16.04
N ILE A 56 -24.39 -34.64 15.27
CA ILE A 56 -25.57 -33.89 14.84
C ILE A 56 -26.37 -33.36 16.04
N ALA A 57 -26.46 -34.14 17.13
CA ALA A 57 -27.10 -33.72 18.38
C ALA A 57 -26.40 -32.54 19.09
N THR A 58 -25.10 -32.28 18.84
CA THR A 58 -24.34 -31.21 19.50
C THR A 58 -24.26 -29.90 18.69
N LEU A 59 -24.83 -29.87 17.48
CA LEU A 59 -24.76 -28.74 16.57
C LEU A 59 -25.48 -27.49 17.10
N LYS A 60 -24.86 -26.32 16.90
CA LYS A 60 -25.40 -25.02 17.32
C LYS A 60 -25.68 -24.11 16.10
N PRO A 61 -26.91 -23.60 15.94
CA PRO A 61 -27.23 -22.67 14.85
C PRO A 61 -26.30 -21.45 14.81
N GLY A 62 -25.99 -20.99 13.60
CA GLY A 62 -25.10 -19.85 13.34
C GLY A 62 -23.59 -20.18 13.36
N GLN A 63 -23.19 -21.42 13.67
CA GLN A 63 -21.79 -21.84 13.69
C GLN A 63 -21.45 -22.77 12.50
N PRO A 64 -20.24 -22.68 11.94
CA PRO A 64 -19.76 -23.68 10.98
C PRO A 64 -19.35 -24.96 11.72
N ALA A 65 -19.82 -26.10 11.23
CA ALA A 65 -19.48 -27.41 11.78
C ALA A 65 -18.97 -28.36 10.68
N ALA A 66 -18.11 -29.30 11.07
CA ALA A 66 -17.85 -30.53 10.32
C ALA A 66 -18.66 -31.66 10.96
N ILE A 67 -19.42 -32.42 10.18
CA ILE A 67 -20.08 -33.66 10.62
C ILE A 67 -19.69 -34.81 9.71
N ALA A 68 -19.74 -36.04 10.20
CA ALA A 68 -19.67 -37.26 9.39
C ALA A 68 -20.96 -38.06 9.58
N GLY A 69 -21.53 -38.59 8.50
CA GLY A 69 -22.77 -39.36 8.56
C GLY A 69 -23.09 -40.08 7.26
N ARG A 70 -24.24 -40.76 7.22
CA ARG A 70 -24.71 -41.56 6.09
C ARG A 70 -25.94 -40.94 5.44
N ILE A 71 -26.01 -40.93 4.11
CA ILE A 71 -27.20 -40.43 3.38
C ILE A 71 -28.36 -41.42 3.56
N THR A 72 -29.41 -41.02 4.26
CA THR A 72 -30.62 -41.86 4.47
C THR A 72 -31.68 -41.60 3.41
N VAL A 73 -31.78 -40.37 2.91
CA VAL A 73 -32.66 -39.93 1.81
C VAL A 73 -31.95 -38.85 0.99
N CYS A 74 -32.06 -38.88 -0.34
CA CYS A 74 -31.57 -37.81 -1.23
C CYS A 74 -32.46 -37.65 -2.46
N GLY A 75 -32.61 -36.43 -2.97
CA GLY A 75 -33.47 -36.17 -4.14
C GLY A 75 -33.33 -34.77 -4.75
N LEU A 76 -33.75 -34.66 -6.01
CA LEU A 76 -33.73 -33.41 -6.77
C LEU A 76 -35.13 -32.78 -6.85
N ARG A 77 -35.30 -31.64 -6.19
CA ARG A 77 -36.54 -30.88 -6.09
C ARG A 77 -36.57 -29.75 -7.13
N SER A 78 -37.63 -29.68 -7.93
CA SER A 78 -37.91 -28.50 -8.77
C SER A 78 -38.48 -27.36 -7.92
N THR A 79 -38.22 -26.10 -8.31
CA THR A 79 -38.78 -24.93 -7.63
C THR A 79 -39.79 -24.20 -8.53
N ARG A 80 -40.54 -23.24 -7.96
CA ARG A 80 -41.44 -22.35 -8.72
C ARG A 80 -40.71 -21.44 -9.72
N ARG A 81 -39.37 -21.40 -9.73
CA ARG A 81 -38.56 -20.64 -10.69
C ARG A 81 -38.03 -21.60 -11.78
N PRO A 82 -38.39 -21.41 -13.06
CA PRO A 82 -37.88 -22.23 -14.17
C PRO A 82 -36.35 -22.33 -14.16
N GLY A 83 -35.86 -23.53 -14.48
CA GLY A 83 -34.42 -23.86 -14.49
C GLY A 83 -33.75 -24.03 -13.11
N PHE A 84 -34.30 -23.46 -12.04
CA PHE A 84 -33.67 -23.50 -10.71
C PHE A 84 -34.11 -24.75 -9.93
N LYS A 85 -33.19 -25.72 -9.79
CA LYS A 85 -33.40 -26.98 -9.06
C LYS A 85 -32.63 -26.97 -7.73
N ILE A 86 -33.16 -27.64 -6.71
CA ILE A 86 -32.52 -27.81 -5.40
C ILE A 86 -32.26 -29.29 -5.17
N PHE A 87 -31.04 -29.67 -4.80
CA PHE A 87 -30.75 -31.02 -4.32
C PHE A 87 -30.85 -31.01 -2.79
N GLU A 88 -31.71 -31.86 -2.22
CA GLU A 88 -31.87 -32.04 -0.77
C GLU A 88 -31.42 -33.45 -0.38
N ALA A 89 -30.64 -33.60 0.69
CA ALA A 89 -30.29 -34.89 1.29
C ALA A 89 -30.45 -34.83 2.83
N SER A 90 -30.88 -35.93 3.43
CA SER A 90 -30.85 -36.14 4.89
C SER A 90 -29.65 -37.04 5.23
N VAL A 91 -28.89 -36.63 6.24
CA VAL A 91 -27.66 -37.29 6.68
C VAL A 91 -27.75 -37.58 8.18
N GLU A 92 -27.48 -38.82 8.56
CA GLU A 92 -27.57 -39.30 9.95
C GLU A 92 -26.24 -39.86 10.44
N ASP A 93 -25.92 -39.61 11.71
CA ASP A 93 -24.69 -40.02 12.38
C ASP A 93 -24.92 -40.97 13.58
N GLY A 94 -26.18 -41.37 13.80
CA GLY A 94 -26.62 -42.14 14.98
C GLY A 94 -27.02 -41.28 16.18
N THR A 95 -26.71 -39.98 16.19
CA THR A 95 -27.14 -39.03 17.24
C THR A 95 -28.30 -38.13 16.79
N GLY A 96 -28.44 -37.90 15.48
CA GLY A 96 -29.57 -37.19 14.89
C GLY A 96 -29.59 -37.22 13.36
N SER A 97 -30.53 -36.50 12.75
CA SER A 97 -30.64 -36.33 11.30
C SER A 97 -30.52 -34.85 10.93
N LEU A 98 -29.65 -34.53 9.96
CA LEU A 98 -29.38 -33.19 9.47
C LEU A 98 -29.73 -33.09 7.98
N ARG A 99 -30.38 -31.99 7.57
CA ARG A 99 -30.66 -31.74 6.16
C ARG A 99 -29.54 -30.96 5.48
N ALA A 100 -28.93 -31.54 4.45
CA ALA A 100 -28.02 -30.85 3.54
C ALA A 100 -28.78 -30.38 2.29
N VAL A 101 -28.61 -29.11 1.90
CA VAL A 101 -29.37 -28.51 0.79
C VAL A 101 -28.45 -27.74 -0.15
N TRP A 102 -28.40 -28.13 -1.42
CA TRP A 102 -27.59 -27.46 -2.45
C TRP A 102 -28.47 -26.76 -3.48
N LEU A 103 -28.24 -25.45 -3.63
CA LEU A 103 -29.01 -24.58 -4.50
C LEU A 103 -28.40 -24.57 -5.91
N ASN A 104 -29.21 -24.92 -6.91
CA ASN A 104 -28.85 -24.94 -8.33
C ASN A 104 -27.65 -25.86 -8.68
N GLN A 105 -27.55 -27.02 -8.02
CA GLN A 105 -26.50 -28.03 -8.24
C GLN A 105 -27.10 -29.40 -8.59
N PRO A 106 -27.78 -29.55 -9.75
CA PRO A 106 -28.50 -30.77 -10.10
C PRO A 106 -27.59 -31.99 -10.33
N PHE A 107 -26.32 -31.77 -10.71
CA PHE A 107 -25.31 -32.81 -10.93
C PHE A 107 -25.00 -33.66 -9.67
N LEU A 108 -25.39 -33.20 -8.49
CA LEU A 108 -25.18 -33.93 -7.24
C LEU A 108 -26.04 -35.19 -7.16
N ARG A 109 -27.13 -35.29 -7.92
CA ARG A 109 -27.94 -36.52 -8.06
C ARG A 109 -27.08 -37.73 -8.45
N ASP A 110 -26.10 -37.50 -9.30
CA ASP A 110 -25.32 -38.55 -9.96
C ASP A 110 -23.99 -38.81 -9.21
N ILE A 111 -23.80 -38.14 -8.05
CA ILE A 111 -22.62 -38.24 -7.18
C ILE A 111 -23.00 -38.70 -5.77
N LEU A 112 -24.05 -38.09 -5.19
CA LEU A 112 -24.49 -38.29 -3.82
C LEU A 112 -25.71 -39.22 -3.78
N MET A 113 -25.48 -40.47 -3.35
CA MET A 113 -26.44 -41.57 -3.37
C MET A 113 -26.78 -42.07 -1.97
N ARG A 114 -28.01 -42.58 -1.80
CA ARG A 114 -28.47 -43.20 -0.55
C ARG A 114 -27.52 -44.32 -0.12
N GLY A 115 -27.16 -44.33 1.17
CA GLY A 115 -26.25 -45.33 1.76
C GLY A 115 -24.76 -44.96 1.73
N GLN A 116 -24.34 -43.94 0.98
CA GLN A 116 -22.97 -43.41 1.06
C GLN A 116 -22.70 -42.77 2.42
N ARG A 117 -21.45 -42.88 2.90
CA ARG A 117 -20.91 -42.12 4.02
C ARG A 117 -20.23 -40.85 3.48
N LEU A 118 -20.37 -39.73 4.18
CA LEU A 118 -19.71 -38.49 3.82
C LEU A 118 -19.42 -37.61 5.03
N VAL A 119 -18.43 -36.73 4.87
CA VAL A 119 -18.23 -35.56 5.72
C VAL A 119 -18.90 -34.35 5.07
N LEU A 120 -19.68 -33.59 5.84
CA LEU A 120 -20.23 -32.30 5.45
C LEU A 120 -19.57 -31.18 6.26
N TYR A 121 -19.26 -30.06 5.60
CA TYR A 121 -18.77 -28.85 6.25
C TYR A 121 -19.51 -27.60 5.75
N GLY A 122 -20.11 -26.84 6.68
CA GLY A 122 -20.77 -25.58 6.38
C GLY A 122 -21.47 -24.95 7.59
N PRO A 123 -22.09 -23.77 7.42
CA PRO A 123 -22.83 -23.10 8.48
C PRO A 123 -24.12 -23.85 8.82
N VAL A 124 -24.31 -24.17 10.10
CA VAL A 124 -25.56 -24.75 10.60
C VAL A 124 -26.61 -23.64 10.68
N GLU A 125 -27.66 -23.80 9.90
CA GLU A 125 -28.84 -22.93 9.85
C GLU A 125 -30.02 -23.64 10.52
N MET A 126 -30.90 -22.88 11.17
CA MET A 126 -32.15 -23.43 11.72
C MET A 126 -33.32 -23.02 10.82
N ARG A 127 -34.15 -23.99 10.42
CA ARG A 127 -35.25 -23.80 9.48
C ARG A 127 -36.57 -24.24 10.11
N GLY A 128 -37.52 -23.31 10.19
CA GLY A 128 -38.74 -23.51 10.97
C GLY A 128 -38.43 -23.57 12.47
N SER A 129 -39.29 -24.24 13.22
CA SER A 129 -39.24 -24.28 14.70
C SER A 129 -38.23 -25.28 15.29
N ALA A 130 -37.74 -26.25 14.51
CA ALA A 130 -36.89 -27.32 15.07
C ALA A 130 -35.85 -27.96 14.12
N SER A 131 -35.95 -27.86 12.79
CA SER A 131 -35.05 -28.65 11.92
C SER A 131 -33.76 -27.90 11.57
N LEU A 132 -32.62 -28.51 11.90
CA LEU A 132 -31.31 -28.05 11.46
C LEU A 132 -31.07 -28.35 9.98
N GLN A 133 -30.39 -27.43 9.30
CA GLN A 133 -30.02 -27.52 7.89
C GLN A 133 -28.58 -26.99 7.70
N ILE A 134 -27.86 -27.48 6.69
CA ILE A 134 -26.71 -26.75 6.13
C ILE A 134 -26.99 -26.45 4.66
N THR A 135 -26.85 -25.18 4.28
CA THR A 135 -27.08 -24.72 2.90
C THR A 135 -25.77 -24.56 2.13
N ASN A 136 -25.71 -25.16 0.95
CA ASN A 136 -24.52 -25.35 0.11
C ASN A 136 -23.28 -25.88 0.87
N PRO A 137 -23.38 -26.96 1.67
CA PRO A 137 -22.21 -27.53 2.35
C PRO A 137 -21.14 -27.98 1.34
N GLN A 138 -19.89 -27.86 1.75
CA GLN A 138 -18.81 -28.61 1.14
C GLN A 138 -18.94 -30.06 1.59
N TYR A 139 -18.78 -31.01 0.68
CA TYR A 139 -18.86 -32.44 0.97
C TYR A 139 -17.58 -33.17 0.56
N GLU A 140 -17.33 -34.28 1.24
CA GLU A 140 -16.34 -35.29 0.89
C GLU A 140 -16.96 -36.66 1.14
N ILE A 141 -17.09 -37.47 0.10
CA ILE A 141 -17.51 -38.87 0.25
C ILE A 141 -16.39 -39.59 1.00
N LEU A 142 -16.77 -40.44 1.95
CA LEU A 142 -15.88 -41.38 2.59
C LEU A 142 -16.02 -42.71 1.86
N ASP A 143 -15.12 -42.92 0.90
CA ASP A 143 -14.92 -44.23 0.27
C ASP A 143 -14.22 -45.16 1.29
N ASP A 144 -14.48 -46.47 1.24
CA ASP A 144 -13.93 -47.42 2.23
C ASP A 144 -12.47 -47.84 1.93
N GLU A 145 -11.86 -47.36 0.84
CA GLU A 145 -10.41 -47.42 0.59
C GLU A 145 -9.68 -46.21 1.21
N GLU A 146 -8.38 -46.37 1.52
CA GLU A 146 -7.55 -45.47 2.35
C GLU A 146 -7.17 -44.12 1.68
N GLY A 147 -8.15 -43.39 1.16
CA GLY A 147 -7.96 -42.07 0.58
C GLY A 147 -7.50 -41.03 1.60
N GLU A 148 -6.24 -40.59 1.51
CA GLU A 148 -5.67 -39.56 2.39
C GLU A 148 -6.61 -38.35 2.56
N THR A 149 -6.93 -38.02 3.81
CA THR A 149 -7.95 -37.02 4.19
C THR A 149 -7.51 -35.57 3.94
N ILE A 150 -7.05 -35.23 2.73
CA ILE A 150 -6.44 -33.93 2.38
C ILE A 150 -7.46 -32.76 2.50
N HIS A 151 -8.77 -33.04 2.57
CA HIS A 151 -9.82 -32.01 2.58
C HIS A 151 -10.77 -32.03 3.80
N THR A 152 -10.57 -32.96 4.74
CA THR A 152 -11.35 -33.22 5.96
C THR A 152 -10.46 -33.82 7.05
N GLY A 153 -10.95 -34.04 8.28
CA GLY A 153 -10.19 -34.73 9.34
C GLY A 153 -8.94 -34.01 9.87
N ARG A 154 -8.63 -32.80 9.40
CA ARG A 154 -7.48 -31.98 9.79
C ARG A 154 -7.80 -30.48 9.71
N ILE A 155 -6.83 -29.61 10.01
CA ILE A 155 -6.94 -28.17 9.72
C ILE A 155 -6.81 -27.95 8.21
N VAL A 156 -7.82 -27.34 7.59
CA VAL A 156 -7.97 -27.33 6.13
C VAL A 156 -7.67 -25.94 5.52
N PRO A 157 -6.68 -25.83 4.60
CA PRO A 157 -6.35 -24.57 3.92
C PRO A 157 -7.35 -24.23 2.82
N VAL A 158 -7.75 -22.95 2.71
CA VAL A 158 -8.71 -22.45 1.71
C VAL A 158 -8.01 -21.51 0.73
N TYR A 159 -7.94 -21.89 -0.54
CA TYR A 159 -7.28 -21.11 -1.60
C TYR A 159 -8.25 -20.24 -2.42
N GLU A 160 -7.74 -19.19 -3.06
CA GLU A 160 -8.52 -18.34 -4.00
C GLU A 160 -8.66 -19.04 -5.36
N LYS A 161 -9.90 -19.36 -5.77
CA LYS A 161 -10.22 -20.01 -7.06
C LYS A 161 -9.54 -19.30 -8.22
N THR A 162 -8.90 -20.07 -9.10
CA THR A 162 -8.08 -19.57 -10.20
C THR A 162 -8.54 -20.19 -11.53
N GLY A 163 -9.38 -19.48 -12.29
CA GLY A 163 -10.00 -20.00 -13.51
C GLY A 163 -10.83 -21.27 -13.25
N ALA A 164 -10.56 -22.34 -14.00
CA ALA A 164 -11.10 -23.67 -13.78
C ALA A 164 -10.47 -24.41 -12.58
N VAL A 165 -9.36 -23.93 -12.00
CA VAL A 165 -8.75 -24.56 -10.82
C VAL A 165 -9.55 -24.18 -9.56
N THR A 166 -10.26 -25.17 -9.01
CA THR A 166 -11.04 -25.03 -7.78
C THR A 166 -10.14 -25.05 -6.53
N PRO A 167 -10.60 -24.53 -5.37
CA PRO A 167 -9.84 -24.63 -4.13
C PRO A 167 -9.56 -26.07 -3.67
N LYS A 168 -10.43 -27.05 -3.99
CA LYS A 168 -10.18 -28.48 -3.73
C LYS A 168 -9.02 -28.98 -4.59
N MET A 169 -9.04 -28.71 -5.90
CA MET A 169 -7.97 -29.07 -6.82
C MET A 169 -6.65 -28.40 -6.46
N GLN A 170 -6.65 -27.09 -6.16
CA GLN A 170 -5.42 -26.39 -5.79
C GLN A 170 -4.81 -26.96 -4.51
N ARG A 171 -5.62 -27.33 -3.51
CA ARG A 171 -5.12 -28.00 -2.30
C ARG A 171 -4.41 -29.31 -2.62
N ARG A 172 -4.96 -30.13 -3.52
CA ARG A 172 -4.31 -31.37 -3.96
C ARG A 172 -2.99 -31.09 -4.69
N LEU A 173 -2.97 -30.15 -5.64
CA LEU A 173 -1.73 -29.77 -6.35
C LEU A 173 -0.63 -29.27 -5.39
N VAL A 174 -1.00 -28.49 -4.36
CA VAL A 174 -0.05 -28.05 -3.32
C VAL A 174 0.42 -29.21 -2.45
N TYR A 175 -0.47 -30.16 -2.11
CA TYR A 175 -0.13 -31.35 -1.34
C TYR A 175 0.82 -32.28 -2.10
N ASP A 176 0.47 -32.63 -3.34
CA ASP A 176 1.27 -33.45 -4.26
C ASP A 176 2.65 -32.81 -4.52
N ALA A 177 2.75 -31.47 -4.46
CA ALA A 177 4.01 -30.74 -4.56
C ALA A 177 4.84 -30.76 -3.27
N LEU A 178 4.21 -30.63 -2.10
CA LEU A 178 4.90 -30.69 -0.80
C LEU A 178 5.45 -32.08 -0.48
N GLN A 179 4.74 -33.15 -0.86
CA GLN A 179 5.22 -34.54 -0.74
C GLN A 179 6.43 -34.84 -1.63
N ARG A 180 6.76 -33.96 -2.59
CA ARG A 180 7.94 -34.05 -3.47
C ARG A 180 9.01 -33.00 -3.16
N LEU A 181 8.80 -32.18 -2.13
CA LEU A 181 9.73 -31.14 -1.72
C LEU A 181 10.89 -31.78 -0.95
N PRO A 182 12.17 -31.50 -1.29
CA PRO A 182 13.32 -32.07 -0.57
C PRO A 182 13.37 -31.56 0.87
N ALA A 183 13.73 -32.44 1.81
CA ALA A 183 13.86 -32.07 3.23
C ALA A 183 15.04 -31.12 3.48
N ASP A 184 16.12 -31.23 2.70
CA ASP A 184 17.31 -30.38 2.71
C ASP A 184 17.14 -29.09 1.89
N LEU A 185 15.89 -28.65 1.64
CA LEU A 185 15.59 -27.49 0.80
C LEU A 185 16.44 -26.26 1.18
N PRO A 186 17.25 -25.72 0.25
CA PRO A 186 18.11 -24.56 0.53
C PRO A 186 17.34 -23.38 1.10
N ASP A 187 17.75 -22.94 2.28
CA ASP A 187 17.19 -21.78 2.97
C ASP A 187 17.80 -20.48 2.42
N GLN A 188 16.95 -19.48 2.19
CA GLN A 188 17.35 -18.17 1.68
C GLN A 188 17.76 -17.22 2.82
N LEU A 189 17.50 -17.60 4.07
CA LEU A 189 17.95 -16.89 5.27
C LEU A 189 19.28 -17.49 5.77
N PRO A 190 20.32 -16.67 6.02
CA PRO A 190 21.53 -17.10 6.71
C PRO A 190 21.23 -17.78 8.04
N GLU A 191 21.97 -18.84 8.35
CA GLU A 191 21.71 -19.70 9.50
C GLU A 191 21.84 -18.97 10.85
N ASP A 192 22.80 -18.03 10.97
CA ASP A 192 22.94 -17.20 12.17
C ASP A 192 21.68 -16.35 12.42
N ILE A 193 21.06 -15.82 11.37
CA ILE A 193 19.83 -15.04 11.43
C ILE A 193 18.65 -15.96 11.79
N ARG A 194 18.57 -17.13 11.16
CA ARG A 194 17.53 -18.14 11.40
C ARG A 194 17.52 -18.60 12.86
N LEU A 195 18.68 -18.99 13.38
CA LEU A 195 18.84 -19.47 14.76
C LEU A 195 18.63 -18.34 15.79
N ARG A 196 19.25 -17.17 15.60
CA ARG A 196 19.11 -16.01 16.52
C ARG A 196 17.67 -15.52 16.67
N LEU A 197 16.84 -15.69 15.64
CA LEU A 197 15.43 -15.27 15.64
C LEU A 197 14.45 -16.41 15.94
N GLY A 198 14.93 -17.62 16.25
CA GLY A 198 14.08 -18.79 16.55
C GLY A 198 13.21 -19.23 15.38
N LEU A 199 13.68 -19.04 14.14
CA LEU A 199 12.88 -19.27 12.94
C LEU A 199 13.02 -20.72 12.42
N PRO A 200 11.91 -21.40 12.05
CA PRO A 200 11.96 -22.70 11.39
C PRO A 200 12.66 -22.64 10.02
N SER A 201 13.13 -23.79 9.53
CA SER A 201 13.66 -23.91 8.17
C SER A 201 12.60 -23.60 7.10
N ARG A 202 13.07 -23.23 5.90
CA ARG A 202 12.22 -22.99 4.72
C ARG A 202 11.25 -24.15 4.45
N TYR A 203 11.74 -25.40 4.49
CA TYR A 203 10.93 -26.62 4.34
C TYR A 203 9.79 -26.69 5.37
N ALA A 204 10.12 -26.65 6.66
CA ALA A 204 9.15 -26.77 7.74
C ALA A 204 8.14 -25.61 7.76
N ALA A 205 8.58 -24.41 7.39
CA ALA A 205 7.71 -23.23 7.30
C ALA A 205 6.71 -23.31 6.15
N LEU A 206 7.11 -23.83 4.98
CA LEU A 206 6.20 -24.08 3.87
C LEU A 206 5.16 -25.16 4.26
N LEU A 207 5.62 -26.32 4.71
CA LEU A 207 4.76 -27.43 5.10
C LEU A 207 3.71 -26.99 6.14
N ALA A 208 4.14 -26.41 7.27
CA ALA A 208 3.24 -25.97 8.33
C ALA A 208 2.36 -24.75 7.95
N THR A 209 2.65 -24.05 6.85
CA THR A 209 1.80 -22.95 6.35
C THR A 209 0.70 -23.44 5.41
N HIS A 210 0.89 -24.56 4.71
CA HIS A 210 -0.18 -25.16 3.90
C HIS A 210 -0.97 -26.22 4.67
N PHE A 211 -0.28 -27.13 5.34
CA PHE A 211 -0.83 -28.21 6.13
C PHE A 211 -0.25 -28.14 7.55
N PRO A 212 -0.75 -27.22 8.39
CA PRO A 212 -0.34 -27.14 9.79
C PRO A 212 -0.66 -28.46 10.51
N PRO A 213 0.21 -28.90 11.44
CA PRO A 213 -0.06 -30.07 12.27
C PRO A 213 -1.23 -29.81 13.23
N ASP A 214 -1.77 -30.90 13.78
CA ASP A 214 -2.88 -30.84 14.73
C ASP A 214 -2.48 -30.12 16.03
N GLY A 215 -3.50 -29.59 16.73
CA GLY A 215 -3.32 -28.75 17.92
C GLY A 215 -2.98 -27.28 17.62
N VAL A 216 -2.57 -26.92 16.40
CA VAL A 216 -2.29 -25.52 16.02
C VAL A 216 -3.58 -24.68 16.02
N SER A 217 -3.53 -23.49 16.62
CA SER A 217 -4.69 -22.59 16.67
C SER A 217 -5.07 -22.07 15.29
N VAL A 218 -6.27 -22.44 14.82
CA VAL A 218 -6.90 -21.88 13.60
C VAL A 218 -7.13 -20.36 13.74
N GLY A 219 -7.23 -19.84 14.96
CA GLY A 219 -7.22 -18.40 15.22
C GLY A 219 -5.89 -17.74 14.86
N GLU A 220 -4.76 -18.33 15.28
CA GLU A 220 -3.42 -17.81 14.98
C GLU A 220 -3.06 -17.94 13.50
N LEU A 221 -3.41 -19.07 12.89
CA LEU A 221 -3.23 -19.32 11.45
C LEU A 221 -3.96 -18.27 10.60
N ASN A 222 -5.20 -17.92 10.97
CA ASN A 222 -5.97 -16.86 10.30
C ASN A 222 -5.51 -15.43 10.64
N LEU A 223 -4.72 -15.25 11.71
CA LEU A 223 -4.01 -14.00 12.03
C LEU A 223 -2.62 -13.91 11.39
N PHE A 224 -2.19 -14.94 10.65
CA PHE A 224 -0.84 -15.10 10.09
C PHE A 224 0.27 -15.03 11.15
N ALA A 225 0.02 -15.68 12.29
CA ALA A 225 0.79 -15.51 13.52
C ALA A 225 1.62 -16.74 13.94
N THR A 226 1.58 -17.88 13.23
CA THR A 226 2.37 -19.08 13.59
C THR A 226 3.86 -18.92 13.21
N PRO A 227 4.80 -19.70 13.79
CA PRO A 227 6.23 -19.57 13.50
C PRO A 227 6.59 -19.71 12.01
N GLY A 228 5.98 -20.66 11.29
CA GLY A 228 6.18 -20.85 9.85
C GLY A 228 5.73 -19.64 9.04
N GLN A 229 4.53 -19.12 9.34
CA GLN A 229 3.99 -17.91 8.71
C GLN A 229 4.87 -16.67 9.00
N ARG A 230 5.33 -16.50 10.25
CA ARG A 230 6.27 -15.43 10.62
C ARG A 230 7.61 -15.54 9.88
N ARG A 231 8.15 -16.75 9.69
CA ARG A 231 9.39 -16.98 8.94
C ARG A 231 9.24 -16.61 7.45
N LEU A 232 8.13 -16.96 6.83
CA LEU A 232 7.85 -16.58 5.42
C LEU A 232 7.59 -15.07 5.27
N ILE A 233 6.91 -14.43 6.23
CA ILE A 233 6.79 -12.97 6.32
C ILE A 233 8.18 -12.32 6.44
N PHE A 234 9.06 -12.88 7.27
CA PHE A 234 10.41 -12.37 7.48
C PHE A 234 11.30 -12.56 6.24
N GLU A 235 11.18 -13.69 5.53
CA GLU A 235 11.87 -13.93 4.24
C GLU A 235 11.47 -12.88 3.18
N GLU A 236 10.17 -12.64 2.95
CA GLU A 236 9.72 -11.61 1.98
C GLU A 236 10.28 -10.22 2.35
N ALA A 237 10.33 -9.89 3.65
CA ALA A 237 10.89 -8.62 4.12
C ALA A 237 12.42 -8.56 4.01
N PHE A 238 13.13 -9.63 4.36
CA PHE A 238 14.59 -9.71 4.36
C PHE A 238 15.16 -9.65 2.93
N LEU A 239 14.63 -10.47 2.02
CA LEU A 239 15.04 -10.46 0.61
C LEU A 239 14.75 -9.12 -0.06
N PHE A 240 13.61 -8.50 0.28
CA PHE A 240 13.30 -7.15 -0.18
C PHE A 240 14.34 -6.13 0.30
N GLN A 241 14.72 -6.15 1.59
CA GLN A 241 15.74 -5.24 2.13
C GLN A 241 17.13 -5.51 1.55
N MET A 242 17.50 -6.76 1.33
CA MET A 242 18.75 -7.12 0.62
C MET A 242 18.77 -6.55 -0.81
N GLY A 243 17.65 -6.61 -1.53
CA GLY A 243 17.51 -5.96 -2.84
C GLY A 243 17.63 -4.44 -2.79
N VAL A 244 17.10 -3.79 -1.74
CA VAL A 244 17.27 -2.34 -1.50
C VAL A 244 18.74 -2.00 -1.18
N ILE A 245 19.40 -2.76 -0.32
CA ILE A 245 20.81 -2.55 0.06
C ILE A 245 21.74 -2.76 -1.15
N ALA A 246 21.50 -3.78 -1.96
CA ALA A 246 22.24 -4.01 -3.20
C ALA A 246 22.11 -2.81 -4.17
N ARG A 247 20.88 -2.29 -4.36
CA ARG A 247 20.63 -1.08 -5.17
C ARG A 247 21.29 0.18 -4.59
N ARG A 248 21.27 0.36 -3.27
CA ARG A 248 21.95 1.47 -2.58
C ARG A 248 23.48 1.38 -2.75
N ARG A 249 24.08 0.17 -2.67
CA ARG A 249 25.50 -0.04 -2.95
C ARG A 249 25.86 0.27 -4.41
N PHE A 250 25.06 -0.19 -5.37
CA PHE A 250 25.27 0.12 -6.80
C PHE A 250 25.15 1.63 -7.10
N ALA A 251 24.19 2.32 -6.45
CA ALA A 251 24.11 3.78 -6.55
C ALA A 251 25.30 4.49 -5.88
N ALA A 252 25.86 3.93 -4.80
CA ALA A 252 27.02 4.51 -4.11
C ALA A 252 28.36 4.37 -4.87
N SER A 253 28.43 3.46 -5.86
CA SER A 253 29.54 3.39 -6.82
C SER A 253 29.41 4.38 -7.99
N GLU A 254 28.23 4.96 -8.23
CA GLU A 254 28.10 6.05 -9.21
C GLU A 254 28.63 7.36 -8.62
N ARG A 255 29.32 8.14 -9.45
CA ARG A 255 29.77 9.50 -9.10
C ARG A 255 29.12 10.53 -10.01
N LYS A 256 28.89 11.73 -9.46
CA LYS A 256 28.48 12.90 -10.23
C LYS A 256 29.62 13.36 -11.15
N PRO A 257 29.32 13.94 -12.32
CA PRO A 257 30.33 14.55 -13.21
C PRO A 257 30.85 15.90 -12.70
N ALA A 258 30.28 16.45 -11.62
CA ALA A 258 30.69 17.72 -11.02
C ALA A 258 30.50 17.68 -9.49
N GLU A 259 31.34 18.43 -8.78
CA GLU A 259 31.15 18.74 -7.36
C GLU A 259 30.28 19.98 -7.23
N VAL A 260 29.28 19.94 -6.34
CA VAL A 260 28.40 21.08 -6.02
C VAL A 260 28.91 21.73 -4.74
N ARG A 261 29.15 23.05 -4.77
CA ARG A 261 29.63 23.83 -3.61
C ARG A 261 28.59 24.87 -3.19
N VAL A 262 28.59 25.24 -1.92
CA VAL A 262 27.68 26.26 -1.34
C VAL A 262 28.49 27.42 -0.78
N ASP A 263 28.49 28.53 -1.51
CA ASP A 263 29.15 29.79 -1.17
C ASP A 263 28.14 30.85 -0.66
N ASP A 264 28.62 32.03 -0.28
CA ASP A 264 27.76 33.14 0.15
C ASP A 264 26.98 33.79 -1.01
N ARG A 265 27.49 33.72 -2.25
CA ARG A 265 26.78 34.13 -3.48
C ARG A 265 25.48 33.33 -3.66
N ILE A 266 25.50 32.01 -3.44
CA ILE A 266 24.31 31.16 -3.43
C ILE A 266 23.33 31.58 -2.33
N ARG A 267 23.83 31.96 -1.15
CA ARG A 267 23.00 32.46 -0.05
C ARG A 267 22.37 33.82 -0.38
N GLU A 268 23.07 34.70 -1.10
CA GLU A 268 22.51 35.96 -1.60
C GLU A 268 21.46 35.76 -2.70
N SER A 269 21.74 34.94 -3.70
CA SER A 269 20.77 34.58 -4.74
C SER A 269 19.51 33.97 -4.12
N ALA A 270 19.66 33.08 -3.13
CA ALA A 270 18.54 32.55 -2.35
C ALA A 270 17.76 33.64 -1.61
N ARG A 271 18.41 34.64 -1.01
CA ARG A 271 17.72 35.79 -0.37
C ARG A 271 16.96 36.65 -1.38
N LYS A 272 17.50 36.86 -2.59
CA LYS A 272 16.84 37.64 -3.67
C LYS A 272 15.60 36.95 -4.23
N VAL A 273 15.59 35.61 -4.28
CA VAL A 273 14.49 34.79 -4.83
C VAL A 273 13.39 34.48 -3.79
N LEU A 274 13.68 34.60 -2.48
CA LEU A 274 12.81 34.16 -1.39
C LEU A 274 11.86 35.28 -0.89
N PRO A 275 10.53 35.22 -1.14
CA PRO A 275 9.61 36.30 -0.77
C PRO A 275 8.99 36.14 0.63
N PHE A 276 9.39 35.13 1.42
CA PHE A 276 8.90 34.89 2.78
C PHE A 276 9.90 34.09 3.63
N LYS A 277 9.85 34.25 4.96
CA LYS A 277 10.70 33.50 5.89
C LYS A 277 10.31 32.02 5.90
N LEU A 278 11.24 31.13 5.52
CA LEU A 278 11.03 29.67 5.52
C LEU A 278 10.66 29.14 6.92
N THR A 279 9.77 28.14 6.96
CA THR A 279 9.45 27.38 8.17
C THR A 279 10.61 26.47 8.60
N ASN A 280 10.58 25.92 9.81
CA ASN A 280 11.68 25.08 10.29
C ASN A 280 11.73 23.74 9.55
N GLY A 281 10.58 23.14 9.23
CA GLY A 281 10.48 21.97 8.38
C GLY A 281 10.94 22.22 6.93
N GLN A 282 10.74 23.43 6.39
CA GLN A 282 11.28 23.81 5.08
C GLN A 282 12.80 23.96 5.11
N LYS A 283 13.36 24.62 6.13
CA LYS A 283 14.81 24.75 6.33
C LYS A 283 15.49 23.39 6.52
N GLN A 284 14.91 22.52 7.34
CA GLN A 284 15.45 21.18 7.59
C GLN A 284 15.44 20.33 6.32
N ALA A 285 14.33 20.31 5.57
CA ALA A 285 14.26 19.61 4.30
C ALA A 285 15.22 20.19 3.25
N LEU A 286 15.38 21.51 3.17
CA LEU A 286 16.34 22.15 2.28
C LEU A 286 17.78 21.80 2.67
N LYS A 287 18.12 21.81 3.97
CA LYS A 287 19.44 21.39 4.46
C LYS A 287 19.72 19.93 4.08
N GLU A 288 18.79 19.01 4.35
CA GLU A 288 18.95 17.60 4.00
C GLU A 288 19.15 17.36 2.49
N ILE A 289 18.54 18.18 1.63
CA ILE A 289 18.76 18.15 0.19
C ILE A 289 20.15 18.68 -0.15
N VAL A 290 20.52 19.86 0.36
CA VAL A 290 21.81 20.51 0.06
C VAL A 290 23.02 19.75 0.63
N ASP A 291 22.87 19.08 1.77
CA ASP A 291 23.85 18.16 2.36
C ASP A 291 24.03 16.87 1.53
N ASP A 292 23.07 16.53 0.65
CA ASP A 292 23.17 15.44 -0.33
C ASP A 292 23.69 15.95 -1.70
N LEU A 293 23.29 17.17 -2.15
CA LEU A 293 23.80 17.78 -3.39
C LEU A 293 25.34 17.96 -3.34
N GLN A 294 25.89 18.31 -2.18
CA GLN A 294 27.34 18.43 -2.00
C GLN A 294 28.10 17.09 -1.94
N ARG A 295 27.43 15.92 -2.00
CA ARG A 295 28.12 14.61 -2.02
C ARG A 295 28.56 14.21 -3.43
N PRO A 296 29.63 13.41 -3.56
CA PRO A 296 30.08 12.92 -4.86
C PRO A 296 29.16 11.84 -5.47
N GLN A 297 28.24 11.24 -4.70
CA GLN A 297 27.24 10.28 -5.21
C GLN A 297 25.90 10.97 -5.54
N PRO A 298 25.20 10.60 -6.63
CA PRO A 298 23.88 11.15 -6.97
C PRO A 298 22.82 10.97 -5.86
N MET A 299 22.23 12.07 -5.41
CA MET A 299 21.08 12.10 -4.51
C MET A 299 19.88 11.40 -5.16
N ASN A 300 19.13 10.65 -4.35
CA ASN A 300 17.88 10.04 -4.75
C ASN A 300 16.89 10.25 -3.59
N ARG A 301 16.17 11.37 -3.58
CA ARG A 301 15.43 11.85 -2.41
C ARG A 301 13.96 12.15 -2.69
N LEU A 302 13.10 11.78 -1.73
CA LEU A 302 11.67 12.06 -1.70
C LEU A 302 11.38 13.23 -0.76
N LEU A 303 10.95 14.36 -1.30
CA LEU A 303 10.44 15.50 -0.54
C LEU A 303 8.92 15.36 -0.32
N GLN A 304 8.55 14.99 0.90
CA GLN A 304 7.18 14.81 1.33
C GLN A 304 6.71 16.01 2.16
N GLY A 305 5.43 16.37 2.03
CA GLY A 305 4.76 17.38 2.85
C GLY A 305 3.43 17.76 2.21
N ASP A 306 2.48 18.30 2.97
CA ASP A 306 1.14 18.60 2.47
C ASP A 306 1.11 19.48 1.21
N VAL A 307 0.00 19.47 0.47
CA VAL A 307 -0.25 20.51 -0.55
C VAL A 307 -0.23 21.87 0.15
N GLY A 308 0.50 22.83 -0.41
CA GLY A 308 0.72 24.14 0.19
C GLY A 308 1.94 24.23 1.13
N ALA A 309 2.57 23.13 1.55
CA ALA A 309 3.72 23.16 2.48
C ALA A 309 5.03 23.77 1.92
N GLY A 310 5.00 24.43 0.75
CA GLY A 310 6.16 25.10 0.15
C GLY A 310 7.18 24.19 -0.54
N LYS A 311 6.83 22.93 -0.86
CA LYS A 311 7.73 21.98 -1.56
C LYS A 311 8.39 22.58 -2.81
N THR A 312 7.62 23.27 -3.66
CA THR A 312 8.12 23.95 -4.86
C THR A 312 9.20 24.99 -4.56
N MET A 313 9.10 25.70 -3.43
CA MET A 313 10.12 26.67 -3.01
C MET A 313 11.40 25.95 -2.55
N VAL A 314 11.27 24.87 -1.78
CA VAL A 314 12.42 24.04 -1.37
C VAL A 314 13.13 23.43 -2.58
N ALA A 315 12.38 22.95 -3.58
CA ALA A 315 12.95 22.43 -4.83
C ALA A 315 13.54 23.53 -5.74
N LEU A 316 12.97 24.73 -5.77
CA LEU A 316 13.53 25.88 -6.49
C LEU A 316 14.85 26.35 -5.85
N LEU A 317 14.93 26.37 -4.51
CA LEU A 317 16.16 26.70 -3.80
C LEU A 317 17.24 25.64 -4.01
N ALA A 318 16.88 24.35 -4.07
CA ALA A 318 17.80 23.30 -4.48
C ALA A 318 18.28 23.48 -5.93
N ALA A 319 17.38 23.80 -6.87
CA ALA A 319 17.74 24.12 -8.26
C ALA A 319 18.66 25.34 -8.37
N LEU A 320 18.49 26.35 -7.50
CA LEU A 320 19.33 27.55 -7.49
C LEU A 320 20.79 27.26 -7.10
N VAL A 321 21.03 26.30 -6.21
CA VAL A 321 22.38 25.82 -5.86
C VAL A 321 23.08 25.24 -7.11
N GLU A 322 22.38 24.40 -7.86
CA GLU A 322 22.88 23.78 -9.10
C GLU A 322 23.22 24.83 -10.17
N MET A 323 22.29 25.77 -10.42
CA MET A 323 22.46 26.80 -11.45
C MET A 323 23.61 27.76 -11.12
N GLU A 324 23.85 28.08 -9.85
CA GLU A 324 25.03 28.84 -9.42
C GLU A 324 26.34 28.04 -9.54
N ASN A 325 26.30 26.70 -9.55
CA ASN A 325 27.45 25.83 -9.88
C ASN A 325 27.62 25.59 -11.40
N GLY A 326 26.83 26.28 -12.24
CA GLY A 326 26.89 26.13 -13.70
C GLY A 326 26.32 24.80 -14.21
N LEU A 327 25.40 24.20 -13.44
CA LEU A 327 24.67 22.99 -13.79
C LEU A 327 23.24 23.34 -14.23
N GLN A 328 22.70 22.54 -15.15
CA GLN A 328 21.33 22.67 -15.64
C GLN A 328 20.37 21.83 -14.81
N VAL A 329 19.11 22.27 -14.75
CA VAL A 329 18.06 21.61 -13.97
C VAL A 329 16.85 21.32 -14.85
N ALA A 330 16.30 20.11 -14.73
CA ALA A 330 15.04 19.71 -15.36
C ALA A 330 13.92 19.62 -14.31
N PHE A 331 12.85 20.40 -14.47
CA PHE A 331 11.70 20.44 -13.57
C PHE A 331 10.48 19.81 -14.25
N MET A 332 10.21 18.53 -13.95
CA MET A 332 9.16 17.74 -14.59
C MET A 332 7.85 17.74 -13.81
N ALA A 333 6.76 18.08 -14.51
CA ALA A 333 5.39 17.98 -14.05
C ALA A 333 4.64 16.79 -14.71
N PRO A 334 3.54 16.29 -14.11
CA PRO A 334 2.80 15.13 -14.61
C PRO A 334 1.80 15.45 -15.73
N THR A 335 1.63 16.73 -16.08
CA THR A 335 0.70 17.28 -17.07
C THR A 335 1.21 18.66 -17.51
N GLU A 336 0.97 19.04 -18.76
CA GLU A 336 1.43 20.32 -19.35
C GLU A 336 0.89 21.53 -18.58
N ILE A 337 -0.39 21.53 -18.21
CA ILE A 337 -1.02 22.55 -17.34
C ILE A 337 -0.19 22.81 -16.05
N LEU A 338 0.36 21.77 -15.44
CA LEU A 338 1.17 21.92 -14.21
C LEU A 338 2.61 22.33 -14.53
N ALA A 339 3.14 22.01 -15.71
CA ALA A 339 4.40 22.55 -16.20
C ALA A 339 4.29 24.06 -16.48
N GLU A 340 3.22 24.50 -17.13
CA GLU A 340 2.88 25.92 -17.33
C GLU A 340 2.71 26.66 -16.00
N GLN A 341 1.96 26.09 -15.05
CA GLN A 341 1.82 26.66 -13.71
C GLN A 341 3.16 26.75 -12.97
N HIS A 342 4.02 25.74 -13.01
CA HIS A 342 5.35 25.82 -12.41
C HIS A 342 6.24 26.84 -13.13
N PHE A 343 6.23 26.87 -14.47
CA PHE A 343 6.97 27.85 -15.28
C PHE A 343 6.59 29.29 -14.93
N LEU A 344 5.30 29.64 -14.96
CA LEU A 344 4.84 31.01 -14.67
C LEU A 344 5.19 31.45 -13.23
N ASN A 345 5.09 30.54 -12.25
CA ASN A 345 5.45 30.85 -10.86
C ASN A 345 6.96 30.95 -10.65
N ILE A 346 7.75 30.02 -11.22
CA ILE A 346 9.21 30.00 -11.08
C ILE A 346 9.85 31.17 -11.84
N SER A 347 9.43 31.44 -13.07
CA SER A 347 9.92 32.58 -13.85
C SER A 347 9.67 33.90 -13.12
N ARG A 348 8.50 34.08 -12.47
CA ARG A 348 8.24 35.25 -11.60
C ARG A 348 9.18 35.32 -10.39
N LEU A 349 9.45 34.20 -9.72
CA LEU A 349 10.38 34.16 -8.58
C LEU A 349 11.84 34.41 -9.00
N LEU A 350 12.20 34.08 -10.24
CA LEU A 350 13.54 34.28 -10.81
C LEU A 350 13.70 35.60 -11.58
N GLN A 351 12.67 36.47 -11.66
CA GLN A 351 12.73 37.77 -12.36
C GLN A 351 13.87 38.69 -11.87
N ALA A 352 14.23 38.62 -10.58
CA ALA A 352 15.32 39.37 -9.98
C ALA A 352 16.69 38.64 -10.03
N SER A 353 16.81 37.61 -10.89
CA SER A 353 18.01 36.78 -11.03
C SER A 353 18.50 36.73 -12.47
N ARG A 354 19.74 36.29 -12.68
CA ARG A 354 20.33 36.09 -14.02
C ARG A 354 19.91 34.79 -14.72
N PHE A 355 19.04 33.99 -14.12
CA PHE A 355 18.74 32.64 -14.59
C PHE A 355 17.49 32.60 -15.47
N ARG A 356 17.69 32.39 -16.77
CA ARG A 356 16.61 32.18 -17.74
C ARG A 356 15.92 30.83 -17.53
N VAL A 357 14.61 30.81 -17.72
CA VAL A 357 13.77 29.61 -17.63
C VAL A 357 13.12 29.36 -18.99
N ALA A 358 13.01 28.10 -19.41
CA ALA A 358 12.25 27.70 -20.60
C ALA A 358 11.11 26.71 -20.28
N LEU A 359 10.15 26.59 -21.19
CA LEU A 359 9.01 25.68 -21.10
C LEU A 359 8.96 24.76 -22.33
N LEU A 360 9.21 23.47 -22.13
CA LEU A 360 9.08 22.45 -23.17
C LEU A 360 7.91 21.51 -22.88
N THR A 361 6.85 21.66 -23.69
CA THR A 361 5.65 20.83 -23.72
C THR A 361 5.44 20.28 -25.14
N GLY A 362 4.46 19.39 -25.33
CA GLY A 362 4.02 18.97 -26.66
C GLY A 362 3.28 20.08 -27.43
N SER A 363 2.81 21.12 -26.72
CA SER A 363 2.21 22.33 -27.27
C SER A 363 3.22 23.41 -27.71
N THR A 364 4.52 23.28 -27.39
CA THR A 364 5.54 24.25 -27.83
C THR A 364 5.71 24.21 -29.36
N ALA A 365 5.52 25.35 -30.04
CA ALA A 365 5.60 25.46 -31.49
C ALA A 365 6.96 24.98 -32.06
N SER A 366 6.95 24.31 -33.20
CA SER A 366 8.11 23.57 -33.74
C SER A 366 9.35 24.41 -34.04
N ALA A 367 9.20 25.69 -34.40
CA ALA A 367 10.32 26.61 -34.57
C ALA A 367 10.99 26.94 -33.24
N ALA A 368 10.25 27.52 -32.30
CA ALA A 368 10.72 27.85 -30.95
C ALA A 368 11.21 26.62 -30.17
N ARG A 369 10.62 25.44 -30.38
CA ARG A 369 11.10 24.18 -29.79
C ARG A 369 12.51 23.83 -30.28
N ARG A 370 12.84 24.01 -31.56
CA ARG A 370 14.20 23.72 -32.08
C ARG A 370 15.23 24.69 -31.52
N GLU A 371 14.91 25.98 -31.48
CA GLU A 371 15.74 27.03 -30.88
C GLU A 371 16.02 26.73 -29.40
N GLN A 372 14.97 26.51 -28.59
CA GLN A 372 15.13 26.19 -27.17
C GLN A 372 15.88 24.88 -26.91
N LEU A 373 15.78 23.87 -27.79
CA LEU A 373 16.58 22.65 -27.68
C LEU A 373 18.06 22.92 -27.91
N ALA A 374 18.41 23.70 -28.94
CA ALA A 374 19.79 24.11 -29.21
C ALA A 374 20.37 24.96 -28.05
N GLU A 375 19.56 25.81 -27.41
CA GLU A 375 19.96 26.58 -26.23
C GLU A 375 20.15 25.71 -24.97
N VAL A 376 19.36 24.65 -24.79
CA VAL A 376 19.56 23.67 -23.71
C VAL A 376 20.80 22.81 -23.96
N GLU A 377 21.09 22.44 -25.21
CA GLU A 377 22.30 21.70 -25.60
C GLU A 377 23.57 22.57 -25.56
N ALA A 378 23.47 23.86 -25.88
CA ALA A 378 24.53 24.85 -25.68
C ALA A 378 24.76 25.20 -24.19
N GLY A 379 23.79 24.91 -23.32
CA GLY A 379 23.83 25.19 -21.88
C GLY A 379 23.45 26.61 -21.49
N THR A 380 22.88 27.41 -22.40
CA THR A 380 22.46 28.80 -22.14
C THR A 380 21.14 28.89 -21.37
N ILE A 381 20.32 27.84 -21.40
CA ILE A 381 19.16 27.69 -20.52
C ILE A 381 19.55 26.84 -19.29
N PRO A 382 19.63 27.43 -18.09
CA PRO A 382 19.97 26.73 -16.85
C PRO A 382 18.78 25.98 -16.22
N LEU A 383 17.53 26.40 -16.46
CA LEU A 383 16.33 25.73 -15.94
C LEU A 383 15.30 25.46 -17.04
N VAL A 384 14.93 24.19 -17.19
CA VAL A 384 13.90 23.76 -18.14
C VAL A 384 12.72 23.17 -17.37
N VAL A 385 11.54 23.79 -17.52
CA VAL A 385 10.28 23.27 -16.98
C VAL A 385 9.54 22.53 -18.10
N GLY A 386 8.88 21.41 -17.78
CA GLY A 386 8.21 20.60 -18.80
C GLY A 386 7.54 19.36 -18.24
N THR A 387 7.27 18.38 -19.12
CA THR A 387 6.77 17.06 -18.71
C THR A 387 7.88 15.99 -18.77
N HIS A 388 7.52 14.72 -18.55
CA HIS A 388 8.39 13.55 -18.77
C HIS A 388 9.14 13.49 -20.11
N ALA A 389 8.68 14.23 -21.13
CA ALA A 389 9.37 14.38 -22.41
C ALA A 389 10.79 14.98 -22.26
N LEU A 390 11.06 15.77 -21.20
CA LEU A 390 12.39 16.30 -20.89
C LEU A 390 13.48 15.23 -20.71
N VAL A 391 13.09 14.02 -20.32
CA VAL A 391 14.03 12.90 -20.11
C VAL A 391 13.91 11.88 -21.24
N GLN A 392 12.69 11.58 -21.68
CA GLN A 392 12.40 10.49 -22.61
C GLN A 392 12.47 10.86 -24.10
N GLY A 393 12.37 12.14 -24.44
CA GLY A 393 12.52 12.62 -25.82
C GLY A 393 13.94 13.07 -26.14
N ASP A 394 14.07 13.74 -27.29
CA ASP A 394 15.31 14.20 -27.94
C ASP A 394 15.93 15.44 -27.26
N VAL A 395 15.71 15.57 -25.95
CA VAL A 395 16.30 16.65 -25.14
C VAL A 395 17.68 16.20 -24.67
N ASN A 396 18.70 16.91 -25.14
CA ASN A 396 20.09 16.79 -24.73
C ASN A 396 20.45 17.97 -23.82
N PHE A 397 21.03 17.69 -22.65
CA PHE A 397 21.52 18.70 -21.73
C PHE A 397 23.05 18.66 -21.71
N LYS A 398 23.68 19.82 -21.77
CA LYS A 398 25.15 19.96 -21.69
C LYS A 398 25.71 19.46 -20.35
N ARG A 399 25.08 19.85 -19.24
CA ARG A 399 25.49 19.50 -17.87
C ARG A 399 24.27 19.43 -16.93
N LEU A 400 23.42 18.40 -17.08
CA LEU A 400 22.29 18.18 -16.18
C LEU A 400 22.78 17.79 -14.78
N GLY A 401 22.57 18.67 -13.79
CA GLY A 401 22.91 18.44 -12.39
C GLY A 401 21.75 17.85 -11.58
N LEU A 402 20.55 18.43 -11.70
CA LEU A 402 19.37 18.03 -10.90
C LEU A 402 18.12 17.80 -11.76
N VAL A 403 17.36 16.77 -11.37
CA VAL A 403 16.05 16.44 -11.93
C VAL A 403 14.99 16.49 -10.81
N VAL A 404 14.12 17.49 -10.86
CA VAL A 404 12.96 17.62 -9.95
C VAL A 404 11.74 16.96 -10.61
N ILE A 405 10.99 16.15 -9.85
CA ILE A 405 9.80 15.44 -10.36
C ILE A 405 8.60 15.66 -9.43
N ASP A 406 7.58 16.40 -9.89
CA ASP A 406 6.40 16.71 -9.07
C ASP A 406 5.25 15.69 -9.22
N GLU A 407 4.68 15.27 -8.08
CA GLU A 407 3.52 14.37 -7.90
C GLU A 407 3.47 13.13 -8.82
N GLN A 408 4.55 12.33 -8.84
CA GLN A 408 4.65 11.12 -9.67
C GLN A 408 4.84 9.80 -8.89
N HIS A 409 3.75 9.32 -8.28
CA HIS A 409 3.57 8.02 -7.60
C HIS A 409 4.04 6.72 -8.29
N ARG A 410 4.57 6.74 -9.52
CA ARG A 410 4.88 5.51 -10.28
C ARG A 410 6.06 5.60 -11.24
N PHE A 411 6.70 6.77 -11.38
CA PHE A 411 7.52 7.04 -12.56
C PHE A 411 9.02 7.00 -12.30
N GLY A 412 9.56 7.74 -11.32
CA GLY A 412 11.00 8.09 -11.23
C GLY A 412 12.03 6.97 -11.34
N VAL A 413 11.65 5.70 -11.09
CA VAL A 413 12.49 4.52 -11.37
C VAL A 413 12.77 4.35 -12.87
N MET A 414 11.78 4.59 -13.74
CA MET A 414 11.93 4.52 -15.19
C MET A 414 12.76 5.70 -15.74
N GLN A 415 12.50 6.95 -15.32
CA GLN A 415 13.31 8.08 -15.79
C GLN A 415 14.79 7.93 -15.39
N ARG A 416 15.11 7.35 -14.23
CA ARG A 416 16.52 7.08 -13.85
C ARG A 416 17.19 6.04 -14.74
N ALA A 417 16.45 5.04 -15.22
CA ALA A 417 16.98 4.13 -16.25
C ALA A 417 17.26 4.90 -17.57
N THR A 418 16.33 5.76 -18.01
CA THR A 418 16.50 6.59 -19.22
C THR A 418 17.65 7.59 -19.12
N LEU A 419 17.86 8.21 -17.95
CA LEU A 419 18.99 9.12 -17.70
C LEU A 419 20.33 8.37 -17.74
N ARG A 420 20.42 7.21 -17.08
CA ARG A 420 21.61 6.36 -17.12
C ARG A 420 21.92 5.84 -18.53
N SER A 421 20.91 5.49 -19.33
CA SER A 421 21.13 5.12 -20.74
C SER A 421 21.58 6.29 -21.63
N LYS A 422 21.39 7.55 -21.18
CA LYS A 422 22.01 8.75 -21.79
C LYS A 422 23.37 9.11 -21.18
N GLY A 423 23.94 8.26 -20.31
CA GLY A 423 25.20 8.53 -19.60
C GLY A 423 25.12 9.61 -18.51
N LEU A 424 23.91 10.04 -18.13
CA LEU A 424 23.70 11.13 -17.19
C LEU A 424 23.51 10.60 -15.76
N HIS A 425 24.26 11.15 -14.81
CA HIS A 425 24.20 10.86 -13.37
C HIS A 425 23.76 12.07 -12.52
N PRO A 426 22.59 12.69 -12.79
CA PRO A 426 22.12 13.82 -12.01
C PRO A 426 21.53 13.39 -10.66
N ASP A 427 21.50 14.34 -9.74
CA ASP A 427 20.67 14.30 -8.55
C ASP A 427 19.17 14.21 -8.91
N VAL A 428 18.39 13.48 -8.11
CA VAL A 428 16.95 13.27 -8.34
C VAL A 428 16.15 13.62 -7.09
N LEU A 429 15.29 14.63 -7.22
CA LEU A 429 14.38 15.11 -6.18
C LEU A 429 12.92 14.86 -6.58
N VAL A 430 12.33 13.80 -6.05
CA VAL A 430 10.91 13.48 -6.24
C VAL A 430 10.09 14.23 -5.18
N MET A 431 9.04 14.94 -5.57
CA MET A 431 8.09 15.58 -4.65
C MET A 431 6.77 14.81 -4.60
N THR A 432 6.14 14.75 -3.43
CA THR A 432 4.72 14.36 -3.32
C THR A 432 3.97 15.19 -2.28
N ALA A 433 2.71 15.48 -2.57
CA ALA A 433 1.80 16.12 -1.63
C ALA A 433 0.96 15.15 -0.80
N THR A 434 1.19 13.85 -0.97
CA THR A 434 0.56 12.81 -0.16
C THR A 434 1.55 12.27 0.90
N PRO A 435 1.20 12.24 2.19
CA PRO A 435 2.02 11.56 3.18
C PRO A 435 1.98 10.05 2.95
N ILE A 436 3.08 9.50 2.44
CA ILE A 436 3.32 8.07 2.32
C ILE A 436 3.82 7.57 3.69
N PRO A 437 3.24 6.50 4.26
CA PRO A 437 3.77 5.91 5.50
C PRO A 437 5.23 5.47 5.29
N ARG A 438 6.15 5.80 6.22
CA ARG A 438 7.59 5.54 6.05
C ARG A 438 7.92 4.09 5.69
N THR A 439 7.20 3.13 6.28
CA THR A 439 7.29 1.71 5.92
C THR A 439 6.92 1.45 4.46
N LEU A 440 5.81 2.00 3.97
CA LEU A 440 5.39 1.87 2.56
C LEU A 440 6.30 2.66 1.60
N ALA A 441 6.89 3.78 2.03
CA ALA A 441 7.92 4.47 1.27
C ALA A 441 9.12 3.54 1.05
N LEU A 442 9.64 2.93 2.13
CA LEU A 442 10.72 1.95 2.06
C LEU A 442 10.36 0.69 1.22
N THR A 443 9.11 0.20 1.23
CA THR A 443 8.71 -0.98 0.44
C THR A 443 8.37 -0.69 -1.03
N VAL A 444 8.08 0.56 -1.41
CA VAL A 444 7.66 0.92 -2.79
C VAL A 444 8.70 1.75 -3.53
N TYR A 445 9.55 2.47 -2.81
CA TYR A 445 10.60 3.37 -3.34
C TYR A 445 11.87 3.28 -2.49
N GLY A 446 12.27 2.08 -2.03
CA GLY A 446 13.25 1.89 -0.94
C GLY A 446 14.66 2.43 -1.16
N ASP A 447 15.02 2.74 -2.40
CA ASP A 447 16.24 3.43 -2.78
C ASP A 447 16.17 4.96 -2.61
N LEU A 448 14.99 5.54 -2.33
CA LEU A 448 14.83 6.95 -1.95
C LEU A 448 15.05 7.15 -0.44
N ASP A 449 15.84 8.17 -0.08
CA ASP A 449 15.81 8.76 1.26
C ASP A 449 14.73 9.84 1.35
N VAL A 450 14.22 10.15 2.55
CA VAL A 450 12.95 10.88 2.70
C VAL A 450 13.06 12.10 3.61
N SER A 451 12.87 13.29 3.05
CA SER A 451 12.66 14.54 3.80
C SER A 451 11.17 14.79 4.01
N VAL A 452 10.77 15.28 5.19
CA VAL A 452 9.35 15.53 5.52
C VAL A 452 9.15 16.95 6.06
N ILE A 453 8.56 17.83 5.25
CA ILE A 453 8.04 19.12 5.71
C ILE A 453 6.77 18.84 6.52
N ARG A 454 6.87 18.90 7.85
CA ARG A 454 5.74 18.74 8.78
C ARG A 454 4.95 20.04 8.98
N ASP A 455 5.62 21.16 8.83
CA ASP A 455 5.09 22.49 9.13
C ASP A 455 4.05 22.91 8.08
N VAL A 456 2.92 23.43 8.58
CA VAL A 456 1.92 24.12 7.76
C VAL A 456 2.30 25.61 7.70
N PRO A 457 2.20 26.29 6.53
CA PRO A 457 2.49 27.72 6.47
C PRO A 457 1.59 28.54 7.41
N PRO A 458 2.12 29.63 8.01
CA PRO A 458 1.33 30.50 8.88
C PRO A 458 0.11 31.08 8.16
N GLY A 459 -0.99 31.27 8.89
CA GLY A 459 -2.25 31.80 8.36
C GLY A 459 -3.18 30.76 7.70
N ARG A 460 -2.76 29.50 7.49
CA ARG A 460 -3.64 28.45 6.94
C ARG A 460 -4.59 27.90 8.01
N LEU A 461 -5.88 28.22 7.89
CA LEU A 461 -6.92 27.70 8.78
C LEU A 461 -7.24 26.20 8.53
N PRO A 462 -7.65 25.44 9.58
CA PRO A 462 -7.98 24.03 9.46
C PRO A 462 -9.28 23.79 8.67
N ILE A 463 -9.29 22.70 7.89
CA ILE A 463 -10.44 22.31 7.04
C ILE A 463 -11.48 21.58 7.88
N LYS A 464 -12.64 22.20 8.10
CA LYS A 464 -13.82 21.54 8.71
C LYS A 464 -14.31 20.43 7.77
N THR A 465 -14.16 19.18 8.18
CA THR A 465 -14.59 18.01 7.41
C THR A 465 -15.89 17.42 7.98
N LEU A 466 -16.94 17.33 7.18
CA LEU A 466 -18.22 16.72 7.55
C LEU A 466 -18.47 15.44 6.74
N ALA A 467 -19.11 14.46 7.38
CA ALA A 467 -19.56 13.22 6.73
C ALA A 467 -21.06 13.02 7.00
N LYS A 468 -21.89 13.17 5.96
CA LYS A 468 -23.35 13.11 6.01
C LYS A 468 -23.85 11.87 5.26
N PRO A 469 -24.88 11.15 5.74
CA PRO A 469 -25.47 10.04 5.00
C PRO A 469 -26.17 10.54 3.72
N GLU A 470 -26.37 9.63 2.76
CA GLU A 470 -27.06 9.93 1.49
C GLU A 470 -28.50 10.45 1.70
N SER A 471 -29.19 10.06 2.79
CA SER A 471 -30.50 10.59 3.18
C SER A 471 -30.49 12.00 3.79
N ARG A 472 -29.32 12.64 3.92
CA ARG A 472 -29.16 14.05 4.31
C ARG A 472 -28.45 14.81 3.20
N ARG A 473 -28.83 14.53 1.94
CA ARG A 473 -28.29 15.18 0.73
C ARG A 473 -28.61 16.67 0.75
N ASP A 474 -29.82 17.03 1.13
CA ASP A 474 -30.37 18.38 0.93
C ASP A 474 -29.83 19.37 1.96
N GLU A 475 -29.45 18.90 3.16
CA GLU A 475 -28.62 19.65 4.11
C GLU A 475 -27.30 20.13 3.47
N VAL A 476 -26.73 19.34 2.55
CA VAL A 476 -25.48 19.68 1.85
C VAL A 476 -25.75 20.60 0.66
N TYR A 477 -26.89 20.48 -0.01
CA TYR A 477 -27.28 21.42 -1.06
C TYR A 477 -27.61 22.81 -0.50
N ALA A 478 -28.39 22.90 0.57
CA ALA A 478 -28.64 24.15 1.29
C ALA A 478 -27.33 24.79 1.77
N PHE A 479 -26.42 23.99 2.34
CA PHE A 479 -25.08 24.47 2.72
C PHE A 479 -24.25 24.94 1.52
N VAL A 480 -24.36 24.30 0.34
CA VAL A 480 -23.67 24.79 -0.86
C VAL A 480 -24.26 26.14 -1.30
N ARG A 481 -25.59 26.32 -1.33
CA ARG A 481 -26.23 27.61 -1.63
C ARG A 481 -25.70 28.74 -0.74
N GLU A 482 -25.73 28.56 0.59
CA GLU A 482 -25.18 29.52 1.58
C GLU A 482 -23.70 29.92 1.32
N GLN A 483 -22.91 29.02 0.70
CA GLN A 483 -21.56 29.38 0.28
C GLN A 483 -21.55 30.15 -1.05
N LEU A 484 -22.32 29.73 -2.06
CA LEU A 484 -22.45 30.39 -3.37
C LEU A 484 -23.03 31.81 -3.25
N ASP A 485 -24.13 31.98 -2.51
CA ASP A 485 -24.80 33.26 -2.21
C ASP A 485 -23.81 34.29 -1.64
N ALA A 486 -22.87 33.82 -0.83
CA ALA A 486 -21.79 34.62 -0.23
C ALA A 486 -20.56 34.78 -1.16
N GLY A 487 -20.75 34.71 -2.49
CA GLY A 487 -19.73 34.96 -3.51
C GLY A 487 -18.63 33.88 -3.58
N ARG A 488 -18.97 32.61 -3.37
CA ARG A 488 -18.01 31.49 -3.37
C ARG A 488 -18.35 30.46 -4.45
N GLN A 489 -17.55 29.40 -4.53
CA GLN A 489 -17.66 28.35 -5.54
C GLN A 489 -17.55 26.96 -4.90
N ALA A 490 -18.11 25.94 -5.55
CA ALA A 490 -18.17 24.57 -5.05
C ALA A 490 -17.60 23.54 -6.03
N TYR A 491 -16.75 22.62 -5.54
CA TYR A 491 -16.43 21.38 -6.27
C TYR A 491 -17.38 20.25 -5.89
N VAL A 492 -17.89 19.50 -6.88
CA VAL A 492 -18.64 18.25 -6.67
C VAL A 492 -17.89 17.09 -7.32
N ILE A 493 -17.41 16.13 -6.51
CA ILE A 493 -16.53 15.06 -6.99
C ILE A 493 -17.23 13.71 -7.15
N TYR A 494 -17.26 13.21 -8.39
CA TYR A 494 -17.75 11.88 -8.75
C TYR A 494 -16.60 10.90 -9.00
N PRO A 495 -16.63 9.69 -8.43
CA PRO A 495 -15.59 8.69 -8.64
C PRO A 495 -15.88 7.86 -9.89
N LEU A 496 -14.85 7.60 -10.69
CA LEU A 496 -14.86 6.55 -11.71
C LEU A 496 -14.20 5.30 -11.14
N VAL A 497 -14.71 4.12 -11.44
CA VAL A 497 -14.00 2.85 -11.29
C VAL A 497 -13.49 2.42 -12.67
N GLU A 498 -12.25 1.96 -12.75
CA GLU A 498 -11.59 1.71 -14.05
C GLU A 498 -12.29 0.62 -14.88
N GLU A 499 -12.98 -0.32 -14.22
CA GLU A 499 -13.78 -1.40 -14.82
C GLU A 499 -15.13 -0.91 -15.40
N SER A 500 -15.67 0.23 -14.93
CA SER A 500 -17.01 0.76 -15.30
C SER A 500 -17.00 2.17 -15.91
N ALA A 501 -15.83 2.68 -16.32
CA ALA A 501 -15.61 4.06 -16.81
C ALA A 501 -16.37 4.50 -18.09
N LYS A 502 -17.27 3.67 -18.65
CA LYS A 502 -18.33 4.09 -19.59
C LYS A 502 -19.61 4.50 -18.85
N VAL A 503 -20.05 3.69 -17.88
CA VAL A 503 -21.26 3.91 -17.07
C VAL A 503 -21.05 5.07 -16.10
N ASP A 504 -19.94 5.07 -15.36
CA ASP A 504 -19.63 6.09 -14.35
C ASP A 504 -19.45 7.49 -14.96
N LEU A 505 -19.16 7.57 -16.27
CA LEU A 505 -19.12 8.84 -16.99
C LEU A 505 -20.53 9.36 -17.29
N LYS A 506 -21.45 8.50 -17.74
CA LYS A 506 -22.85 8.87 -18.02
C LYS A 506 -23.50 9.41 -16.74
N ALA A 507 -23.34 8.69 -15.63
CA ALA A 507 -23.82 9.10 -14.30
C ALA A 507 -23.20 10.42 -13.79
N ALA A 508 -22.02 10.82 -14.28
CA ALA A 508 -21.40 12.10 -13.92
C ALA A 508 -21.90 13.26 -14.81
N THR A 509 -22.35 12.99 -16.03
CA THR A 509 -23.03 13.95 -16.91
C THR A 509 -24.47 14.16 -16.44
N GLU A 510 -25.27 13.09 -16.33
CA GLU A 510 -26.67 13.13 -15.86
C GLU A 510 -26.83 13.88 -14.53
N MET A 511 -25.85 13.73 -13.64
CA MET A 511 -25.81 14.41 -12.35
C MET A 511 -25.31 15.86 -12.42
N ALA A 512 -24.51 16.22 -13.42
CA ALA A 512 -24.21 17.64 -13.69
C ALA A 512 -25.45 18.36 -14.24
N ASP A 513 -26.20 17.69 -15.12
CA ASP A 513 -27.43 18.20 -15.71
C ASP A 513 -28.51 18.39 -14.62
N HIS A 514 -28.78 17.38 -13.79
CA HIS A 514 -29.65 17.49 -12.59
C HIS A 514 -29.17 18.60 -11.62
N LEU A 515 -27.86 18.76 -11.41
CA LEU A 515 -27.35 19.86 -10.57
C LEU A 515 -27.62 21.24 -11.19
N ALA A 516 -27.52 21.38 -12.51
CA ALA A 516 -27.74 22.62 -13.24
C ALA A 516 -29.22 22.97 -13.43
N ILE A 517 -30.09 21.97 -13.60
CA ILE A 517 -31.52 22.15 -13.92
C ILE A 517 -32.39 22.14 -12.65
N GLU A 518 -32.19 21.16 -11.76
CA GLU A 518 -33.11 20.91 -10.64
C GLU A 518 -32.62 21.54 -9.32
N VAL A 519 -31.32 21.46 -9.03
CA VAL A 519 -30.79 21.81 -7.70
C VAL A 519 -30.25 23.23 -7.60
N PHE A 520 -29.61 23.74 -8.67
CA PHE A 520 -29.00 25.08 -8.70
C PHE A 520 -29.31 25.82 -10.03
N PRO A 521 -30.58 26.06 -10.38
CA PRO A 521 -30.98 26.66 -11.66
C PRO A 521 -30.50 28.09 -11.91
N HIS A 522 -29.98 28.76 -10.88
CA HIS A 522 -29.41 30.11 -10.97
C HIS A 522 -27.87 30.13 -11.00
N ASP A 523 -27.21 28.96 -10.85
CA ASP A 523 -25.76 28.82 -10.83
C ASP A 523 -25.21 28.19 -12.11
N ARG A 524 -24.11 28.75 -12.62
CA ARG A 524 -23.44 28.17 -13.78
C ARG A 524 -22.59 26.97 -13.37
N VAL A 525 -23.11 25.78 -13.66
CA VAL A 525 -22.46 24.48 -13.40
C VAL A 525 -21.60 24.06 -14.59
N GLY A 526 -20.35 23.68 -14.33
CA GLY A 526 -19.44 23.12 -15.33
C GLY A 526 -19.08 21.66 -15.07
N LEU A 527 -18.82 20.90 -16.15
CA LEU A 527 -18.43 19.48 -16.10
C LEU A 527 -16.98 19.29 -16.57
N LEU A 528 -16.14 18.69 -15.70
CA LEU A 528 -14.74 18.37 -15.98
C LEU A 528 -14.49 16.86 -15.93
N HIS A 529 -14.36 16.21 -17.09
CA HIS A 529 -14.13 14.77 -17.17
C HIS A 529 -12.94 14.34 -18.04
N GLY A 530 -12.43 13.14 -17.76
CA GLY A 530 -11.21 12.61 -18.37
C GLY A 530 -11.17 12.64 -19.91
N ARG A 531 -12.33 12.44 -20.57
CA ARG A 531 -12.48 12.39 -22.04
C ARG A 531 -12.54 13.75 -22.76
N LEU A 532 -12.59 14.89 -22.06
CA LEU A 532 -12.50 16.20 -22.75
C LEU A 532 -11.14 16.31 -23.47
N LYS A 533 -11.07 17.01 -24.62
CA LYS A 533 -9.78 17.46 -25.20
C LYS A 533 -9.06 18.41 -24.22
N ALA A 534 -7.77 18.67 -24.44
CA ALA A 534 -6.97 19.52 -23.54
C ALA A 534 -7.58 20.93 -23.40
N ASP A 535 -7.68 21.64 -24.51
CA ASP A 535 -8.33 22.95 -24.65
C ASP A 535 -9.77 23.00 -24.10
N GLY A 536 -10.52 21.89 -24.17
CA GLY A 536 -11.83 21.76 -23.54
C GLY A 536 -11.77 21.72 -22.00
N LYS A 537 -10.78 21.04 -21.41
CA LYS A 537 -10.52 21.11 -19.96
C LYS A 537 -10.04 22.50 -19.56
N ASP A 538 -9.18 23.11 -20.38
CA ASP A 538 -8.53 24.38 -20.03
C ASP A 538 -9.49 25.56 -20.13
N ARG A 539 -10.43 25.56 -21.08
CA ARG A 539 -11.57 26.51 -21.11
C ARG A 539 -12.41 26.39 -19.84
N VAL A 540 -12.86 25.19 -19.48
CA VAL A 540 -13.65 24.93 -18.27
C VAL A 540 -12.88 25.32 -16.99
N MET A 541 -11.57 25.06 -16.93
CA MET A 541 -10.76 25.44 -15.78
C MET A 541 -10.48 26.95 -15.70
N LYS A 542 -10.30 27.65 -16.82
CA LYS A 542 -10.16 29.11 -16.87
C LYS A 542 -11.46 29.80 -16.46
N ALA A 543 -12.59 29.38 -17.00
CA ALA A 543 -13.92 29.87 -16.62
C ALA A 543 -14.20 29.68 -15.11
N PHE A 544 -13.87 28.51 -14.55
CA PHE A 544 -13.98 28.30 -13.10
C PHE A 544 -12.98 29.17 -12.31
N ALA A 545 -11.74 29.34 -12.75
CA ALA A 545 -10.78 30.21 -12.06
C ALA A 545 -11.14 31.72 -12.14
N ALA A 546 -11.87 32.14 -13.17
CA ALA A 546 -12.37 33.50 -13.36
C ALA A 546 -13.66 33.81 -12.57
N GLY A 547 -14.31 32.80 -11.98
CA GLY A 547 -15.62 32.94 -11.32
C GLY A 547 -16.82 32.83 -12.25
N GLU A 548 -16.63 32.59 -13.54
CA GLU A 548 -17.71 32.38 -14.52
C GLU A 548 -18.51 31.11 -14.20
N LEU A 549 -17.86 30.07 -13.69
CA LEU A 549 -18.53 28.84 -13.23
C LEU A 549 -18.56 28.79 -11.70
N HIS A 550 -19.75 28.65 -11.12
CA HIS A 550 -19.93 28.65 -9.66
C HIS A 550 -19.76 27.24 -9.08
N ILE A 551 -20.16 26.20 -9.83
CA ILE A 551 -20.05 24.79 -9.43
C ILE A 551 -19.23 24.03 -10.47
N LEU A 552 -18.25 23.24 -10.05
CA LEU A 552 -17.54 22.31 -10.94
C LEU A 552 -17.74 20.85 -10.54
N VAL A 553 -18.49 20.13 -11.36
CA VAL A 553 -18.67 18.67 -11.30
C VAL A 553 -17.46 18.01 -11.95
N SER A 554 -16.73 17.16 -11.21
CA SER A 554 -15.49 16.57 -11.70
C SER A 554 -15.34 15.09 -11.40
N THR A 555 -15.05 14.31 -12.46
CA THR A 555 -14.75 12.88 -12.36
C THR A 555 -13.33 12.61 -11.85
N THR A 556 -13.13 11.60 -11.00
CA THR A 556 -11.78 11.24 -10.50
C THR A 556 -10.98 10.44 -11.52
N ARG A 557 -10.22 11.10 -12.39
CA ARG A 557 -8.95 10.53 -12.87
C ARG A 557 -7.85 10.81 -11.85
N ARG A 558 -6.89 9.89 -11.69
CA ARG A 558 -5.88 9.89 -10.61
C ARG A 558 -4.73 10.92 -10.79
N ARG A 559 -4.93 12.00 -11.56
CA ARG A 559 -3.98 13.11 -11.70
C ARG A 559 -4.61 14.39 -11.17
N GLY A 560 -3.82 15.23 -10.51
CA GLY A 560 -4.28 16.51 -10.00
C GLY A 560 -4.08 17.62 -11.03
N THR A 561 -5.13 18.38 -11.32
CA THR A 561 -5.00 19.79 -11.70
C THR A 561 -5.08 20.63 -10.42
N ASP A 562 -4.14 21.55 -10.25
CA ASP A 562 -4.12 22.49 -9.12
C ASP A 562 -4.81 23.79 -9.55
N CYS A 563 -5.62 24.36 -8.66
CA CYS A 563 -6.63 25.36 -8.98
C CYS A 563 -6.67 26.42 -7.86
N GLY A 564 -6.38 27.69 -8.17
CA GLY A 564 -6.36 28.75 -7.17
C GLY A 564 -7.76 29.25 -6.81
N ARG A 565 -8.11 29.21 -5.50
CA ARG A 565 -9.45 29.48 -4.92
C ARG A 565 -10.52 28.50 -5.46
N PRO A 566 -11.06 27.63 -4.58
CA PRO A 566 -12.28 28.02 -3.87
C PRO A 566 -12.38 27.44 -2.43
N PRO A 567 -13.30 27.93 -1.57
CA PRO A 567 -13.39 27.49 -0.18
C PRO A 567 -14.19 26.19 0.06
N THR A 568 -15.13 25.81 -0.82
CA THR A 568 -16.15 24.78 -0.50
C THR A 568 -16.06 23.57 -1.43
N SER A 569 -16.27 22.35 -0.89
CA SER A 569 -16.39 21.16 -1.75
C SER A 569 -17.14 19.97 -1.16
N CYS A 570 -17.73 19.18 -2.05
CA CYS A 570 -18.47 17.94 -1.80
C CYS A 570 -17.88 16.76 -2.60
N ALA A 571 -17.92 15.52 -2.07
CA ALA A 571 -17.47 14.32 -2.79
C ALA A 571 -18.27 13.05 -2.42
N ARG A 572 -18.61 12.21 -3.41
CA ARG A 572 -19.44 11.00 -3.20
C ARG A 572 -18.70 9.68 -2.94
N ARG A 573 -17.38 9.67 -3.12
CA ARG A 573 -16.42 8.64 -2.67
C ARG A 573 -15.01 9.13 -3.01
N CYS A 574 -14.05 9.05 -2.08
CA CYS A 574 -12.67 9.48 -2.34
C CYS A 574 -11.68 8.79 -1.38
N SER A 575 -10.51 8.37 -1.88
CA SER A 575 -9.36 8.07 -1.01
C SER A 575 -8.74 9.38 -0.52
N THR A 576 -8.47 9.50 0.77
CA THR A 576 -8.78 10.74 1.50
C THR A 576 -7.71 11.85 1.53
N CYS A 577 -6.57 11.68 0.86
CA CYS A 577 -5.39 12.55 1.02
C CYS A 577 -5.35 13.78 0.09
N SER A 578 -4.93 13.63 -1.17
CA SER A 578 -4.42 14.73 -2.00
C SER A 578 -5.40 15.90 -2.19
N ARG A 579 -6.70 15.61 -2.39
CA ARG A 579 -7.72 16.63 -2.67
C ARG A 579 -8.18 17.45 -1.46
N ARG A 580 -7.76 17.13 -0.22
CA ARG A 580 -8.01 18.02 0.93
C ARG A 580 -7.05 19.23 0.91
N GLY A 581 -5.77 18.98 0.67
CA GLY A 581 -4.73 20.01 0.84
C GLY A 581 -4.81 21.19 -0.14
N SER A 582 -5.17 20.95 -1.41
CA SER A 582 -5.12 21.98 -2.47
C SER A 582 -6.15 23.11 -2.32
N ARG A 583 -7.15 22.94 -1.45
CA ARG A 583 -8.36 23.78 -1.39
C ARG A 583 -8.33 24.91 -0.36
N ALA A 584 -7.28 25.01 0.45
CA ALA A 584 -7.13 26.08 1.44
C ALA A 584 -6.13 27.15 0.94
N ARG A 585 -6.62 28.15 0.20
CA ARG A 585 -5.85 29.33 -0.26
C ARG A 585 -6.59 30.65 0.04
N GLY A 586 -6.50 31.11 1.28
CA GLY A 586 -7.05 32.40 1.72
C GLY A 586 -7.21 32.47 3.25
N PRO A 587 -7.48 33.66 3.82
CA PRO A 587 -7.57 33.88 5.26
C PRO A 587 -8.91 33.44 5.89
N ARG A 588 -9.69 32.58 5.22
CA ARG A 588 -11.03 32.14 5.66
C ARG A 588 -11.13 30.60 5.65
N PRO A 589 -11.85 29.99 6.61
CA PRO A 589 -11.90 28.54 6.75
C PRO A 589 -12.65 27.88 5.59
N SER A 590 -12.08 26.80 5.06
CA SER A 590 -12.58 26.11 3.85
C SER A 590 -13.27 24.78 4.22
N PRO A 591 -14.61 24.66 4.12
CA PRO A 591 -15.35 23.44 4.49
C PRO A 591 -15.36 22.34 3.41
N VAL A 592 -15.31 21.08 3.84
CA VAL A 592 -15.34 19.89 2.96
C VAL A 592 -16.37 18.87 3.44
N VAL A 593 -17.27 18.44 2.56
CA VAL A 593 -18.34 17.47 2.86
C VAL A 593 -18.13 16.16 2.08
N LEU A 594 -18.39 15.03 2.72
CA LEU A 594 -18.23 13.69 2.16
C LEU A 594 -19.52 12.86 2.32
N PHE A 595 -20.02 12.29 1.22
CA PHE A 595 -21.10 11.29 1.24
C PHE A 595 -20.51 9.86 1.21
N PRO A 596 -20.97 8.94 2.08
CA PRO A 596 -20.67 7.51 2.00
C PRO A 596 -21.79 6.75 1.28
N VAL A 597 -21.42 5.84 0.37
CA VAL A 597 -22.36 4.97 -0.36
C VAL A 597 -22.13 3.50 0.04
N VAL A 598 -23.23 2.77 0.25
CA VAL A 598 -23.41 1.35 0.71
C VAL A 598 -23.68 1.20 2.23
N PRO A 599 -24.78 0.52 2.64
CA PRO A 599 -25.02 0.14 4.03
C PRO A 599 -24.05 -0.96 4.49
N VAL A 600 -23.58 -0.88 5.74
CA VAL A 600 -22.51 -1.76 6.25
C VAL A 600 -23.04 -2.71 7.32
N ALA A 601 -23.25 -3.97 6.93
CA ALA A 601 -23.25 -5.09 7.87
C ALA A 601 -21.89 -5.15 8.60
N ALA A 602 -21.89 -5.61 9.85
CA ALA A 602 -20.96 -5.14 10.89
C ALA A 602 -19.46 -5.57 10.76
N VAL A 603 -18.73 -5.01 9.79
CA VAL A 603 -17.26 -5.06 9.75
C VAL A 603 -16.69 -3.65 9.51
N GLY A 604 -15.94 -3.13 10.49
CA GLY A 604 -15.08 -1.94 10.30
C GLY A 604 -15.62 -0.59 10.81
N ARG A 605 -15.89 -0.45 12.12
CA ARG A 605 -16.08 0.87 12.75
C ARG A 605 -14.78 1.70 12.81
N GLY A 606 -13.63 1.05 12.97
CA GLY A 606 -12.34 1.71 13.28
C GLY A 606 -11.83 2.75 12.26
N THR A 607 -11.99 2.51 10.95
CA THR A 607 -11.53 3.44 9.90
C THR A 607 -12.35 4.74 9.82
N ARG A 608 -13.48 4.83 10.53
CA ARG A 608 -14.39 6.00 10.50
C ARG A 608 -14.15 6.98 11.65
N ALA A 609 -13.65 6.50 12.80
CA ALA A 609 -13.29 7.35 13.93
C ALA A 609 -12.03 8.20 13.64
N ALA A 610 -10.96 7.54 13.17
CA ALA A 610 -9.68 8.15 12.81
C ALA A 610 -9.71 9.08 11.56
N ALA A 611 -10.90 9.49 11.11
CA ALA A 611 -11.11 10.50 10.07
C ALA A 611 -12.03 11.65 10.53
N ARG A 612 -12.54 11.58 11.77
CA ARG A 612 -13.29 12.63 12.48
C ARG A 612 -12.44 13.32 13.54
N ASP A 613 -11.56 12.57 14.19
CA ASP A 613 -10.67 13.07 15.23
C ASP A 613 -9.30 13.43 14.63
N ASP A 614 -8.98 14.73 14.60
CA ASP A 614 -7.66 15.28 14.23
C ASP A 614 -7.16 16.21 15.35
N ARG A 615 -7.47 15.85 16.61
CA ARG A 615 -6.77 16.36 17.80
C ARG A 615 -5.71 15.35 18.22
N HIS A 616 -4.47 15.60 17.76
CA HIS A 616 -3.20 15.03 18.24
C HIS A 616 -2.78 13.57 17.90
N ASP A 617 -3.59 12.65 17.35
CA ASP A 617 -3.06 11.37 16.77
C ASP A 617 -3.35 11.18 15.27
N ARG A 618 -2.32 11.39 14.44
CA ARG A 618 -2.40 11.37 12.97
C ARG A 618 -2.05 10.00 12.37
N ARG A 619 -2.93 8.99 12.57
CA ARG A 619 -2.76 7.62 12.04
C ARG A 619 -3.80 7.21 10.97
N VAL A 620 -4.01 8.04 9.95
CA VAL A 620 -4.95 7.75 8.83
C VAL A 620 -4.43 6.64 7.89
N ARG A 621 -4.75 5.38 8.19
CA ARG A 621 -4.32 4.19 7.41
C ARG A 621 -5.12 3.99 6.11
N ASN A 622 -4.65 4.56 4.99
CA ASN A 622 -5.24 4.39 3.66
C ASN A 622 -4.93 2.99 3.04
N ARG A 623 -5.89 2.05 3.11
CA ARG A 623 -5.72 0.64 2.65
C ARG A 623 -6.46 0.36 1.33
N GLY A 624 -5.77 0.50 0.19
CA GLY A 624 -6.32 0.24 -1.15
C GLY A 624 -5.93 -1.12 -1.77
N THR A 625 -6.85 -1.67 -2.57
CA THR A 625 -6.66 -2.72 -3.61
C THR A 625 -6.46 -2.04 -4.99
N ARG A 626 -5.99 -2.67 -6.08
CA ARG A 626 -5.51 -4.04 -6.37
C ARG A 626 -4.43 -3.92 -7.48
N SER A 627 -3.63 -4.96 -7.72
CA SER A 627 -2.80 -5.17 -8.92
C SER A 627 -2.35 -6.64 -8.95
N PRO A 628 -2.14 -7.30 -10.11
CA PRO A 628 -1.73 -8.71 -10.15
C PRO A 628 -0.44 -8.99 -9.35
N ALA A 629 0.62 -8.22 -9.59
CA ALA A 629 1.92 -8.31 -8.90
C ALA A 629 1.92 -7.76 -7.45
N ALA A 630 0.76 -7.72 -6.77
CA ALA A 630 0.63 -7.22 -5.41
C ALA A 630 -0.03 -8.23 -4.45
N ARG A 631 -0.01 -9.53 -4.78
CA ARG A 631 -0.67 -10.59 -3.99
C ARG A 631 0.20 -11.16 -2.86
N SER A 632 1.52 -11.32 -3.02
CA SER A 632 2.43 -11.71 -1.93
C SER A 632 2.31 -10.77 -0.72
N ARG A 633 2.30 -9.46 -1.03
CA ARG A 633 2.11 -8.31 -0.13
C ARG A 633 0.86 -8.35 0.76
N ARG A 634 -0.01 -9.37 0.67
CA ARG A 634 -1.09 -9.60 1.64
C ARG A 634 -0.55 -9.96 3.03
N LEU A 635 0.59 -10.67 3.09
CA LEU A 635 1.31 -10.99 4.32
C LEU A 635 1.96 -9.74 4.95
N LEU A 636 2.79 -9.02 4.17
CA LEU A 636 3.37 -7.73 4.58
C LEU A 636 2.34 -6.70 5.11
N ARG A 637 1.12 -6.69 4.55
CA ARG A 637 0.02 -5.78 5.00
C ARG A 637 -0.48 -6.05 6.42
N HIS A 638 -0.27 -7.25 6.97
CA HIS A 638 -0.50 -7.56 8.38
C HIS A 638 0.74 -7.27 9.23
N ALA A 639 1.93 -7.72 8.80
CA ALA A 639 3.19 -7.53 9.51
C ALA A 639 3.48 -6.05 9.83
N ALA A 640 3.38 -5.18 8.83
CA ALA A 640 3.57 -3.73 8.93
C ALA A 640 2.46 -2.99 9.74
N SER A 641 1.61 -3.73 10.45
CA SER A 641 0.63 -3.18 11.40
C SER A 641 0.78 -3.69 12.83
N ARG A 642 1.73 -4.61 13.11
CA ARG A 642 2.03 -5.17 14.44
C ARG A 642 3.50 -4.99 14.87
N HIS A 643 4.47 -5.12 13.97
CA HIS A 643 5.86 -4.80 14.28
C HIS A 643 6.12 -3.30 14.07
N ALA A 644 5.84 -2.51 15.11
CA ALA A 644 6.23 -1.11 15.20
C ALA A 644 7.45 -0.91 16.13
N ASP A 645 7.65 -1.84 17.07
CA ASP A 645 8.69 -1.77 18.11
C ASP A 645 9.71 -2.91 17.92
N VAL A 646 10.63 -2.70 16.97
CA VAL A 646 11.95 -3.34 16.95
C VAL A 646 12.94 -2.22 16.67
N SER A 647 13.90 -2.03 17.57
CA SER A 647 14.79 -0.87 17.57
C SER A 647 15.86 -0.93 16.47
N ASP A 648 15.91 0.10 15.62
CA ASP A 648 17.05 0.35 14.72
C ASP A 648 18.32 0.60 15.56
N GLY A 649 19.31 -0.29 15.45
CA GLY A 649 20.53 -0.27 16.26
C GLY A 649 21.78 -0.65 15.47
N GLY A 650 22.52 0.36 15.02
CA GLY A 650 23.90 0.35 14.51
C GLY A 650 24.54 -0.98 14.06
N PHE A 651 24.60 -1.22 12.75
CA PHE A 651 25.44 -2.26 12.15
C PHE A 651 26.88 -1.73 11.92
N ASP A 652 27.61 -1.43 13.00
CA ASP A 652 29.04 -1.06 12.97
C ASP A 652 29.95 -2.26 13.34
N PRO A 653 30.75 -2.78 12.40
CA PRO A 653 31.69 -3.88 12.67
C PRO A 653 33.11 -3.42 13.09
N ARG A 654 33.30 -2.25 13.73
CA ARG A 654 34.66 -1.71 14.05
C ARG A 654 34.93 -1.15 15.46
N SER A 655 34.17 -1.52 16.49
CA SER A 655 34.33 -0.96 17.86
C SER A 655 34.75 -1.94 18.99
N ARG A 656 35.17 -3.19 18.70
CA ARG A 656 35.69 -4.15 19.71
C ARG A 656 37.12 -3.84 20.21
N ARG A 657 37.40 -2.64 20.75
CA ARG A 657 38.66 -2.36 21.50
C ARG A 657 38.63 -1.28 22.60
N ALA A 658 37.45 -0.81 23.03
CA ALA A 658 37.35 0.26 24.04
C ALA A 658 36.22 0.06 25.09
N ARG A 659 36.35 -0.96 25.96
CA ARG A 659 35.59 -1.11 27.24
C ARG A 659 36.16 -2.20 28.18
N ARG A 660 37.47 -2.16 28.43
CA ARG A 660 38.17 -2.90 29.52
C ARG A 660 39.18 -1.99 30.21
N ARG A 661 38.72 -0.91 30.85
CA ARG A 661 39.45 0.00 31.76
C ARG A 661 38.49 1.08 32.29
N ALA A 662 37.70 0.72 33.32
CA ALA A 662 36.80 1.63 34.05
C ALA A 662 36.33 0.98 35.37
N ALA A 663 37.26 0.44 36.15
CA ALA A 663 36.97 -0.27 37.40
C ALA A 663 38.21 -0.30 38.33
N ARG A 664 38.50 0.84 38.98
CA ARG A 664 39.46 1.03 40.09
C ARG A 664 39.46 2.50 40.53
N GLY A 665 39.30 2.76 41.83
CA GLY A 665 39.46 4.06 42.50
C GLY A 665 38.38 5.12 42.22
N ASP A 666 38.03 6.01 43.15
CA ASP A 666 38.31 5.98 44.60
C ASP A 666 37.28 6.79 45.43
N ARG A 667 37.39 6.74 46.77
CA ARG A 667 36.47 7.38 47.75
C ARG A 667 36.77 8.87 48.03
N VAL A 668 35.76 9.59 48.55
CA VAL A 668 35.77 10.63 49.66
C VAL A 668 34.49 11.51 49.49
N VAL A 669 33.49 11.59 50.39
CA VAL A 669 33.44 12.14 51.79
C VAL A 669 33.54 13.68 51.74
N ARG A 670 32.60 14.55 52.16
CA ARG A 670 31.38 14.58 53.05
C ARG A 670 30.39 15.66 52.47
N GLN A 671 29.28 16.18 53.03
CA GLN A 671 28.48 16.08 54.29
C GLN A 671 27.03 16.61 54.02
N ASP A 672 26.06 16.31 54.91
CA ASP A 672 24.83 17.05 55.38
C ASP A 672 23.86 17.79 54.40
N ASP A 673 22.57 18.04 54.70
CA ASP A 673 21.84 18.03 55.99
C ASP A 673 20.33 17.63 55.89
N ALA A 674 19.71 17.32 57.05
CA ALA A 674 18.30 17.21 57.49
C ALA A 674 17.10 16.99 56.53
N GLY A 675 16.09 16.19 56.95
CA GLY A 675 14.79 16.09 56.23
C GLY A 675 13.66 15.15 56.76
N ALA A 676 13.90 14.31 57.76
CA ALA A 676 12.98 13.44 58.54
C ALA A 676 11.47 13.25 58.15
N ARG A 677 11.03 11.97 58.02
CA ARG A 677 10.08 11.27 58.96
C ARG A 677 9.67 9.84 58.51
N ARG A 678 9.69 8.89 59.48
CA ARG A 678 8.87 7.66 59.74
C ARG A 678 8.07 7.00 58.58
N GLY A 679 7.98 5.68 58.40
CA GLY A 679 8.41 4.46 59.14
C GLY A 679 7.45 3.29 58.79
N GLY A 680 7.68 1.99 59.02
CA GLY A 680 8.83 1.22 59.53
C GLY A 680 8.52 -0.31 59.54
N GLU A 681 9.50 -1.16 59.89
CA GLU A 681 9.37 -2.60 60.29
C GLU A 681 8.79 -3.63 59.26
N ALA A 682 9.03 -4.95 59.31
CA ALA A 682 10.07 -5.84 59.88
C ALA A 682 9.94 -7.20 59.10
N ALA A 683 10.97 -7.88 58.55
CA ALA A 683 12.18 -8.54 59.11
C ALA A 683 12.00 -10.03 59.55
N SER A 684 12.28 -10.98 58.63
CA SER A 684 12.71 -12.38 58.89
C SER A 684 13.46 -12.91 57.64
N LYS A 685 14.64 -13.59 57.65
CA LYS A 685 15.19 -14.73 58.43
C LYS A 685 14.42 -16.04 58.18
N LEU A 686 15.01 -17.20 57.81
CA LEU A 686 16.38 -17.67 57.44
C LEU A 686 16.23 -18.63 56.21
N GLY A 687 17.21 -19.31 55.57
CA GLY A 687 18.67 -19.45 55.67
C GLY A 687 19.12 -20.89 55.24
N ASN A 688 20.43 -21.12 55.00
CA ASN A 688 21.08 -22.45 54.77
C ASN A 688 20.70 -23.27 53.49
N THR A 689 21.53 -24.16 52.90
CA THR A 689 23.01 -24.33 52.94
C THR A 689 23.57 -25.05 51.68
N LEU A 690 24.81 -24.68 51.34
CA LEU A 690 25.91 -25.42 50.66
C LEU A 690 25.80 -26.93 50.36
N GLN A 691 26.18 -27.31 49.12
CA GLN A 691 27.21 -28.31 48.69
C GLN A 691 27.32 -28.17 47.14
N THR A 692 28.45 -28.03 46.41
CA THR A 692 29.76 -28.76 46.32
C THR A 692 29.60 -30.21 45.83
N ASP A 693 30.35 -30.75 44.87
CA ASP A 693 31.61 -30.31 44.21
C ASP A 693 31.81 -31.03 42.84
N ARG A 694 32.84 -30.63 42.05
CA ARG A 694 33.53 -31.42 40.97
C ARG A 694 32.75 -31.86 39.69
N SER A 695 33.40 -32.23 38.56
CA SER A 695 34.70 -31.83 37.97
C SER A 695 34.91 -32.42 36.55
N TRP A 696 35.61 -31.67 35.68
CA TRP A 696 36.47 -32.16 34.55
C TRP A 696 35.74 -32.73 33.28
N MET A 697 36.12 -32.29 32.07
CA MET A 697 37.03 -32.91 31.05
C MET A 697 36.46 -34.19 30.38
N SER A 698 36.64 -34.47 29.07
CA SER A 698 37.31 -33.74 27.96
C SER A 698 36.91 -34.31 26.59
N SER A 699 37.10 -33.51 25.53
CA SER A 699 37.39 -33.89 24.13
C SER A 699 36.47 -34.87 23.38
N GLY A 700 35.95 -34.41 22.24
CA GLY A 700 35.22 -35.17 21.22
C GLY A 700 34.89 -34.26 20.04
#